data_AF-A0A5N6AA95-F1
#
_entry.id   AF-A0A5N6AA95-F1
#
_cell.length_a   1.000
_cell.length_b   1.000
_cell.length_c   1.000
_cell.angle_alpha   90.00
_cell.angle_beta   90.00
_cell.angle_gamma   90.00
#
_symmetry.space_group_name_H-M   'P 1'
#
loop_
_entity.id
_entity.type
_entity.pdbx_description
1 polymer ?
#
loop_
_entity_poly.entity_id
_entity_poly.type
_entity_poly.pdbx_seq_one_letter_code
_entity_poly.pdbx_strand_id
1 'polypeptide(L)'
;MSEQATPGAESERPSPVGPGPSGPTLSGSGRSDPARRRGTGPAPTRTTTPPETTTPAPARATPAPGNETPADATPSADDDAAAPAKARGDRDNTSTDTGNPRTDTAANEKHERPADQAPSGAERTAPGAATAPVPQAEPETNQPEDGRKESAPGARGAAEATGRWLLRLARRPYWERPRSSWLVRRWPDLTASLVATFFFWLSLTPSLVPRPWYYQGVIGGITAAIGYGLGALISWIYRLTLRRRVPGERFRARAWLTYLLLLPWAVALMLGQSADMQRELRQLQGMPPTLTWHSMMIALMSLTVLALLLVVARTIRLFTGLLTRLLNRFVPWPVAVALGLAMSTVIVVIGTRDVVWDRGILEVADRIAAAKDRSTDPGVMRPYSPLVSGSPDSLIHWDDLGNKGRTFAGTTLSSDEISEFTGEPALDPARVYVGRAAYDDYADGAELAVRELERVGAFDREVLAITGTTGTGWVNPTTVEALEFMNGGDTTVVTMQYSYLPSWASFMVDRNEAGIATRALVDAVYARWEQEPAEDRPTLLVFGESLAVSAIESAFDGLDDLLARTDGALLIGPPDFSPIHSELTEHRDAGSPIWRPVYDQGRHVRFAQFPDLDLPRPHGEPWEYPRVVYLQNASDPVVWWSPNLLFERPEWLNEPLGPDVTTAIDWFPFVTFWQTTVDMAVSYGSPAPHGHRYGSNPVDAWAAIAPPDGWTATDSERLGWLLEIRHPPRHGWAG
;
A
#
# COMPACT_ATOMS: atom_id res chain seq x y z
N MET A 1 -4.08 32.78 -26.59
CA MET A 1 -5.11 33.41 -27.44
C MET A 1 -5.87 34.43 -26.62
N SER A 2 -6.42 35.45 -27.29
CA SER A 2 -7.27 36.52 -26.75
C SER A 2 -8.54 36.03 -26.03
N GLU A 3 -9.31 36.84 -25.26
CA GLU A 3 -9.09 38.14 -24.56
C GLU A 3 -10.45 38.61 -24.01
N GLN A 4 -10.50 39.17 -22.79
CA GLN A 4 -11.53 40.12 -22.35
C GLN A 4 -11.12 40.78 -21.03
N ALA A 5 -11.44 42.06 -20.84
CA ALA A 5 -10.77 42.90 -19.83
C ALA A 5 -11.60 44.08 -19.31
N THR A 6 -11.26 44.53 -18.08
CA THR A 6 -11.49 45.90 -17.51
C THR A 6 -12.94 46.39 -17.35
N PRO A 7 -13.20 47.56 -16.68
CA PRO A 7 -12.36 48.42 -15.81
C PRO A 7 -12.88 48.50 -14.35
N GLY A 8 -12.31 49.25 -13.39
CA GLY A 8 -11.09 50.07 -13.31
C GLY A 8 -11.18 51.21 -12.26
N ALA A 9 -10.04 51.82 -11.89
CA ALA A 9 -9.88 53.12 -11.16
C ALA A 9 -10.41 53.22 -9.68
N GLU A 10 -9.88 54.07 -8.76
CA GLU A 10 -8.71 54.97 -8.79
C GLU A 10 -8.14 55.33 -7.37
N SER A 11 -6.81 55.52 -7.30
CA SER A 11 -6.01 56.53 -6.55
C SER A 11 -6.39 57.08 -5.15
N GLU A 12 -5.47 56.95 -4.17
CA GLU A 12 -4.95 58.10 -3.36
C GLU A 12 -3.55 57.82 -2.72
N ARG A 13 -2.90 58.85 -2.11
CA ARG A 13 -1.46 58.95 -1.69
C ARG A 13 -1.28 60.09 -0.61
N PRO A 14 -0.09 60.42 -0.02
CA PRO A 14 1.10 59.62 0.42
C PRO A 14 1.81 60.09 1.77
N SER A 15 2.68 59.24 2.37
CA SER A 15 3.97 59.60 3.06
C SER A 15 3.99 60.51 4.35
N PRO A 16 5.14 60.82 5.05
CA PRO A 16 6.47 60.14 5.27
C PRO A 16 7.06 60.21 6.74
N VAL A 17 8.34 59.77 6.92
CA VAL A 17 9.40 60.14 7.94
C VAL A 17 9.68 59.21 9.17
N GLY A 18 10.97 59.03 9.53
CA GLY A 18 11.56 58.25 10.68
C GLY A 18 12.02 59.12 11.88
N PRO A 19 13.16 58.89 12.61
CA PRO A 19 14.32 57.98 12.41
C PRO A 19 14.82 57.19 13.68
N GLY A 20 16.06 56.64 13.68
CA GLY A 20 16.78 56.04 14.86
C GLY A 20 17.51 57.07 15.77
N PRO A 21 18.49 56.72 16.69
CA PRO A 21 19.59 55.73 16.52
C PRO A 21 20.22 55.05 17.81
N SER A 22 21.40 54.41 17.65
CA SER A 22 22.54 54.24 18.62
C SER A 22 22.60 53.15 19.74
N GLY A 23 23.84 52.65 19.99
CA GLY A 23 24.30 51.86 21.17
C GLY A 23 25.04 52.72 22.23
N PRO A 24 25.98 52.22 23.09
CA PRO A 24 26.91 51.08 22.89
C PRO A 24 27.20 50.19 24.16
N THR A 25 28.44 49.68 24.29
CA THR A 25 28.97 48.62 25.19
C THR A 25 29.36 49.03 26.63
N LEU A 26 29.53 48.06 27.54
CA LEU A 26 30.77 47.88 28.35
C LEU A 26 30.85 46.57 29.19
N SER A 27 32.01 46.33 29.81
CA SER A 27 32.47 45.07 30.46
C SER A 27 32.37 45.06 32.00
N GLY A 28 32.41 43.86 32.61
CA GLY A 28 32.55 43.67 34.07
C GLY A 28 32.99 42.24 34.43
N SER A 29 34.02 42.08 35.27
CA SER A 29 34.69 40.80 35.54
C SER A 29 34.64 40.35 37.01
N GLY A 30 34.78 39.05 37.26
CA GLY A 30 34.86 38.45 38.60
C GLY A 30 35.56 37.08 38.57
N ARG A 31 36.34 36.74 39.60
CA ARG A 31 37.25 35.56 39.67
C ARG A 31 37.03 34.71 40.94
N SER A 32 37.71 33.55 40.97
CA SER A 32 38.14 32.73 42.14
C SER A 32 37.13 31.89 42.95
N ASP A 33 37.04 30.57 42.71
CA ASP A 33 37.89 29.49 43.27
C ASP A 33 38.34 29.57 44.77
N PRO A 34 38.66 28.46 45.51
CA PRO A 34 38.08 27.09 45.51
C PRO A 34 38.04 26.33 46.90
N ALA A 35 37.38 25.15 46.90
CA ALA A 35 37.75 23.87 47.58
C ALA A 35 37.71 23.57 49.12
N ARG A 36 37.14 22.37 49.42
CA ARG A 36 37.67 21.22 50.25
C ARG A 36 37.28 20.93 51.74
N ARG A 37 36.80 19.66 51.94
CA ARG A 37 37.14 18.60 52.98
C ARG A 37 36.23 18.28 54.21
N ARG A 38 35.82 16.99 54.30
CA ARG A 38 35.74 16.00 55.44
C ARG A 38 35.01 16.39 56.76
N GLY A 39 34.39 15.53 57.59
CA GLY A 39 34.09 14.07 57.71
C GLY A 39 33.17 13.89 58.97
N THR A 40 32.46 12.79 59.30
CA THR A 40 32.86 11.46 59.87
C THR A 40 31.59 10.61 60.23
N GLY A 41 31.73 9.30 60.54
CA GLY A 41 30.63 8.39 61.01
C GLY A 41 30.32 8.45 62.54
N PRO A 42 29.64 7.46 63.20
CA PRO A 42 29.56 6.00 62.90
C PRO A 42 28.14 5.33 63.03
N ALA A 43 28.08 3.97 63.08
CA ALA A 43 26.87 3.11 63.16
C ALA A 43 26.65 2.44 64.56
N PRO A 44 25.60 1.60 64.80
CA PRO A 44 25.80 0.11 64.71
C PRO A 44 24.55 -0.85 64.53
N THR A 45 24.72 -1.98 63.79
CA THR A 45 24.17 -3.37 63.97
C THR A 45 22.64 -3.65 64.19
N ARG A 46 22.01 -4.81 63.85
CA ARG A 46 22.40 -6.25 63.86
C ARG A 46 21.63 -7.17 62.86
N THR A 47 22.37 -8.13 62.27
CA THR A 47 22.09 -9.53 61.82
C THR A 47 20.72 -10.24 61.95
N THR A 48 20.34 -11.05 60.93
CA THR A 48 20.16 -12.55 60.98
C THR A 48 20.03 -13.21 59.58
N THR A 49 20.38 -14.51 59.45
CA THR A 49 20.35 -15.42 58.27
C THR A 49 20.46 -16.89 58.75
N PRO A 50 20.38 -17.97 57.92
CA PRO A 50 19.60 -18.26 56.69
C PRO A 50 18.65 -19.49 56.94
N PRO A 51 18.30 -20.42 55.99
CA PRO A 51 19.23 -21.40 55.40
C PRO A 51 19.01 -21.72 53.89
N GLU A 52 19.75 -22.69 53.35
CA GLU A 52 19.86 -23.07 51.93
C GLU A 52 19.03 -24.32 51.54
N THR A 53 18.73 -24.50 50.23
CA THR A 53 18.56 -25.83 49.58
C THR A 53 18.88 -25.80 48.08
N THR A 54 19.98 -26.46 47.71
CA THR A 54 20.24 -27.31 46.51
C THR A 54 19.66 -26.98 45.11
N THR A 55 20.60 -26.90 44.14
CA THR A 55 20.51 -27.03 42.66
C THR A 55 19.92 -28.39 42.18
N PRO A 56 19.55 -28.62 40.88
CA PRO A 56 20.41 -28.46 39.69
C PRO A 56 19.77 -27.83 38.42
N ALA A 57 20.63 -27.59 37.42
CA ALA A 57 20.31 -26.98 36.13
C ALA A 57 19.94 -28.00 35.01
N PRO A 58 19.29 -27.59 33.92
CA PRO A 58 19.13 -28.41 32.71
C PRO A 58 20.46 -28.51 31.94
N ALA A 59 20.77 -29.70 31.43
CA ALA A 59 22.03 -29.96 30.72
C ALA A 59 21.93 -29.71 29.20
N ARG A 60 23.03 -29.23 28.60
CA ARG A 60 23.25 -29.35 27.15
C ARG A 60 23.38 -30.84 26.78
N ALA A 61 22.81 -31.25 25.65
CA ALA A 61 23.04 -32.56 25.05
C ALA A 61 23.62 -32.38 23.63
N THR A 62 24.94 -32.55 23.50
CA THR A 62 25.61 -32.75 22.21
C THR A 62 25.61 -34.25 21.87
N PRO A 63 25.25 -34.65 20.64
CA PRO A 63 25.57 -35.98 20.14
C PRO A 63 27.05 -36.05 19.76
N ALA A 64 27.77 -37.06 20.27
CA ALA A 64 29.13 -37.40 19.82
C ALA A 64 29.06 -38.52 18.76
N PRO A 65 30.03 -38.60 17.82
CA PRO A 65 29.91 -39.48 16.66
C PRO A 65 30.31 -40.94 16.94
N GLY A 66 29.74 -41.86 16.14
CA GLY A 66 30.31 -43.17 15.84
C GLY A 66 30.26 -43.38 14.31
N ASN A 67 31.37 -43.40 13.59
CA ASN A 67 32.37 -44.49 13.46
C ASN A 67 31.95 -45.58 12.45
N GLU A 68 32.14 -45.31 11.15
CA GLU A 68 32.39 -46.34 10.11
C GLU A 68 33.23 -45.73 8.97
N THR A 69 34.30 -46.42 8.56
CA THR A 69 35.38 -45.90 7.68
C THR A 69 36.32 -47.06 7.29
N PRO A 70 37.02 -47.06 6.13
CA PRO A 70 36.67 -46.54 4.80
C PRO A 70 36.53 -47.69 3.77
N ALA A 71 36.30 -47.34 2.50
CA ALA A 71 36.66 -48.21 1.36
C ALA A 71 37.26 -47.37 0.22
N ASP A 72 38.53 -47.58 -0.09
CA ASP A 72 39.16 -47.03 -1.29
C ASP A 72 38.62 -47.71 -2.56
N ALA A 73 38.47 -46.95 -3.64
CA ALA A 73 39.14 -47.21 -4.93
C ALA A 73 38.53 -46.40 -6.09
N THR A 74 39.25 -45.40 -6.58
CA THR A 74 39.35 -45.19 -8.04
C THR A 74 40.39 -46.18 -8.59
N PRO A 75 40.29 -46.61 -9.85
CA PRO A 75 40.97 -45.84 -10.91
C PRO A 75 40.32 -45.87 -12.32
N SER A 76 40.69 -44.87 -13.11
CA SER A 76 41.01 -44.92 -14.56
C SER A 76 40.03 -45.56 -15.59
N ALA A 77 39.51 -44.68 -16.45
CA ALA A 77 39.85 -44.61 -17.90
C ALA A 77 39.01 -45.32 -18.99
N ASP A 78 38.98 -44.60 -20.12
CA ASP A 78 38.84 -44.95 -21.54
C ASP A 78 37.51 -45.44 -22.18
N ASP A 79 36.99 -44.54 -23.05
CA ASP A 79 36.50 -44.74 -24.43
C ASP A 79 35.07 -45.24 -24.82
N ASP A 80 34.73 -44.84 -26.06
CA ASP A 80 33.64 -45.23 -26.97
C ASP A 80 32.16 -44.88 -26.68
N ALA A 81 31.82 -43.62 -27.02
CA ALA A 81 30.90 -43.26 -28.11
C ALA A 81 29.54 -43.98 -28.29
N ALA A 82 28.44 -43.21 -28.16
CA ALA A 82 27.31 -43.25 -29.10
C ALA A 82 26.43 -41.97 -29.04
N ALA A 83 26.12 -41.39 -30.20
CA ALA A 83 25.05 -40.39 -30.34
C ALA A 83 23.75 -41.04 -30.85
N PRO A 84 22.62 -40.31 -30.83
CA PRO A 84 21.74 -40.37 -32.00
C PRO A 84 21.28 -38.98 -32.47
N ALA A 85 21.53 -38.68 -33.74
CA ALA A 85 20.96 -37.52 -34.43
C ALA A 85 19.70 -37.89 -35.25
N LYS A 86 18.77 -36.94 -35.38
CA LYS A 86 17.77 -36.89 -36.46
C LYS A 86 17.73 -35.45 -36.99
N ALA A 87 18.50 -35.13 -38.04
CA ALA A 87 18.23 -35.40 -39.45
C ALA A 87 17.31 -34.33 -40.08
N ARG A 88 17.92 -33.45 -40.89
CA ARG A 88 17.23 -32.49 -41.77
C ARG A 88 16.55 -33.19 -42.95
N GLY A 89 15.69 -32.46 -43.65
CA GLY A 89 15.28 -32.74 -45.02
C GLY A 89 15.23 -31.47 -45.84
N ASP A 90 16.32 -31.15 -46.54
CA ASP A 90 16.40 -30.00 -47.44
C ASP A 90 15.72 -30.28 -48.79
N ARG A 91 15.14 -29.24 -49.42
CA ARG A 91 14.95 -29.15 -50.87
C ARG A 91 15.01 -27.70 -51.33
N ASP A 92 15.97 -27.41 -52.20
CA ASP A 92 16.04 -26.18 -52.95
C ASP A 92 14.86 -26.05 -53.93
N ASN A 93 14.49 -24.81 -54.26
CA ASN A 93 14.58 -24.40 -55.67
C ASN A 93 14.75 -22.87 -55.81
N THR A 94 15.67 -22.45 -56.66
CA THR A 94 15.95 -21.04 -56.97
C THR A 94 15.43 -20.66 -58.36
N SER A 95 14.86 -19.46 -58.52
CA SER A 95 15.23 -18.53 -59.62
C SER A 95 14.32 -17.29 -59.72
N THR A 96 14.94 -16.11 -59.89
CA THR A 96 14.52 -14.95 -60.75
C THR A 96 13.16 -14.25 -60.54
N ASP A 97 12.98 -12.95 -60.87
CA ASP A 97 13.87 -11.78 -61.03
C ASP A 97 12.99 -10.51 -61.22
N THR A 98 13.58 -9.31 -61.14
CA THR A 98 13.10 -7.98 -61.61
C THR A 98 11.95 -7.26 -60.88
N GLY A 99 12.02 -5.91 -60.87
CA GLY A 99 10.82 -5.12 -61.26
C GLY A 99 10.19 -4.09 -60.30
N ASN A 100 10.91 -3.03 -59.90
CA ASN A 100 10.30 -1.71 -59.59
C ASN A 100 10.16 -0.93 -60.95
N PRO A 101 9.32 0.12 -61.16
CA PRO A 101 8.74 1.04 -60.18
C PRO A 101 7.28 1.56 -60.43
N ARG A 102 6.91 2.60 -59.65
CA ARG A 102 5.70 3.45 -59.65
C ARG A 102 5.23 3.95 -61.03
N THR A 103 3.90 4.07 -61.24
CA THR A 103 3.13 5.37 -61.39
C THR A 103 1.63 5.19 -61.66
N ASP A 104 0.79 5.90 -60.89
CA ASP A 104 -0.43 6.69 -61.20
C ASP A 104 -1.60 6.26 -62.13
N THR A 105 -2.80 6.66 -61.66
CA THR A 105 -4.05 7.07 -62.37
C THR A 105 -5.07 6.07 -62.98
N ALA A 106 -6.22 5.99 -62.28
CA ALA A 106 -7.61 6.25 -62.75
C ALA A 106 -8.37 5.33 -63.76
N ALA A 107 -9.62 4.94 -63.41
CA ALA A 107 -10.87 5.57 -63.92
C ALA A 107 -12.16 4.68 -63.84
N ASN A 108 -13.11 5.07 -62.99
CA ASN A 108 -14.60 5.02 -63.15
C ASN A 108 -15.22 5.39 -61.78
N GLU A 109 -15.95 6.49 -61.57
CA GLU A 109 -17.24 6.93 -62.17
C GLU A 109 -18.43 6.02 -61.82
N LYS A 110 -19.60 6.51 -61.37
CA LYS A 110 -20.15 7.87 -61.15
C LYS A 110 -21.18 7.83 -59.98
N HIS A 111 -21.19 8.81 -59.06
CA HIS A 111 -22.19 9.92 -58.92
C HIS A 111 -23.65 9.48 -58.61
N GLU A 112 -24.47 10.19 -57.82
CA GLU A 112 -24.40 11.61 -57.37
C GLU A 112 -25.09 11.90 -56.00
N ARG A 113 -25.03 13.16 -55.56
CA ARG A 113 -25.67 13.80 -54.37
C ARG A 113 -26.49 15.04 -54.88
N PRO A 114 -26.99 16.04 -54.11
CA PRO A 114 -27.03 16.29 -52.66
C PRO A 114 -28.45 16.66 -52.12
N ALA A 115 -28.53 17.32 -50.96
CA ALA A 115 -29.75 17.79 -50.30
C ALA A 115 -29.82 19.33 -50.25
N ASP A 116 -30.99 19.92 -49.91
CA ASP A 116 -31.03 21.16 -49.13
C ASP A 116 -32.40 21.52 -48.48
N GLN A 117 -32.36 22.43 -47.48
CA GLN A 117 -33.39 23.39 -47.03
C GLN A 117 -34.71 22.97 -46.31
N ALA A 118 -35.26 23.95 -45.59
CA ALA A 118 -36.51 24.03 -44.80
C ALA A 118 -37.08 25.49 -44.96
N PRO A 119 -38.13 26.00 -44.28
CA PRO A 119 -39.03 25.44 -43.23
C PRO A 119 -40.55 25.79 -43.43
N SER A 120 -41.36 25.65 -42.35
CA SER A 120 -42.78 26.08 -42.20
C SER A 120 -43.85 25.25 -42.96
N GLY A 121 -45.14 25.21 -42.58
CA GLY A 121 -45.81 25.75 -41.38
C GLY A 121 -47.36 25.57 -41.39
N ALA A 122 -47.98 25.66 -40.21
CA ALA A 122 -49.41 25.96 -39.93
C ALA A 122 -50.59 25.11 -40.50
N GLU A 123 -51.31 24.46 -39.56
CA GLU A 123 -52.79 24.53 -39.36
C GLU A 123 -53.88 23.79 -40.21
N ARG A 124 -54.83 23.21 -39.42
CA ARG A 124 -56.32 23.15 -39.57
C ARG A 124 -57.09 22.06 -40.37
N THR A 125 -57.84 21.28 -39.58
CA THR A 125 -59.26 20.84 -39.73
C THR A 125 -59.72 19.74 -40.72
N ALA A 126 -60.65 18.89 -40.22
CA ALA A 126 -61.47 17.90 -40.95
C ALA A 126 -62.90 18.45 -41.26
N PRO A 127 -63.82 17.74 -41.96
CA PRO A 127 -64.79 16.84 -41.26
C PRO A 127 -65.48 15.71 -42.11
N GLY A 128 -66.37 14.92 -41.47
CA GLY A 128 -67.42 14.05 -42.10
C GLY A 128 -67.04 12.56 -42.30
N ALA A 129 -67.78 11.51 -41.89
CA ALA A 129 -69.22 11.15 -41.85
C ALA A 129 -69.79 10.68 -43.21
N ALA A 130 -70.59 9.60 -43.37
CA ALA A 130 -71.14 8.58 -42.45
C ALA A 130 -71.06 7.16 -43.13
N THR A 131 -71.82 6.06 -42.92
CA THR A 131 -73.11 5.72 -42.26
C THR A 131 -73.17 4.19 -41.94
N ALA A 132 -74.29 3.63 -41.43
CA ALA A 132 -74.52 2.20 -41.16
C ALA A 132 -75.68 1.60 -42.01
N PRO A 133 -76.00 0.28 -41.88
CA PRO A 133 -77.32 -0.08 -41.33
C PRO A 133 -77.35 -1.32 -40.38
N VAL A 134 -78.53 -1.64 -39.84
CA VAL A 134 -78.85 -2.66 -38.81
C VAL A 134 -80.11 -3.45 -39.21
N PRO A 135 -80.37 -4.66 -38.66
CA PRO A 135 -81.77 -4.99 -38.34
C PRO A 135 -82.04 -5.76 -37.01
N GLN A 136 -82.94 -5.19 -36.20
CA GLN A 136 -84.04 -5.83 -35.42
C GLN A 136 -83.77 -6.66 -34.13
N ALA A 137 -84.84 -6.78 -33.32
CA ALA A 137 -84.96 -7.37 -31.97
C ALA A 137 -86.20 -8.30 -31.88
N GLU A 138 -86.43 -9.12 -30.86
CA GLU A 138 -87.16 -8.88 -29.58
C GLU A 138 -87.44 -10.26 -28.87
N PRO A 139 -88.04 -10.40 -27.66
CA PRO A 139 -88.12 -9.51 -26.49
C PRO A 139 -87.92 -10.21 -25.10
N GLU A 140 -87.86 -9.38 -24.03
CA GLU A 140 -88.26 -9.55 -22.61
C GLU A 140 -87.95 -10.79 -21.72
N THR A 141 -87.37 -10.50 -20.53
CA THR A 141 -88.00 -10.85 -19.21
C THR A 141 -87.51 -9.88 -18.11
N ASN A 142 -88.15 -9.83 -16.93
CA ASN A 142 -88.20 -8.62 -16.07
C ASN A 142 -87.38 -8.63 -14.74
N GLN A 143 -86.79 -7.45 -14.43
CA GLN A 143 -86.53 -6.85 -13.09
C GLN A 143 -85.57 -7.50 -12.05
N PRO A 144 -85.07 -6.77 -11.02
CA PRO A 144 -85.02 -5.30 -10.79
C PRO A 144 -83.60 -4.77 -10.45
N GLU A 145 -83.50 -3.49 -10.04
CA GLU A 145 -82.26 -2.74 -9.74
C GLU A 145 -81.60 -3.05 -8.37
N ASP A 146 -80.27 -2.92 -8.27
CA ASP A 146 -79.59 -2.22 -7.16
C ASP A 146 -78.37 -1.44 -7.69
N GLY A 147 -78.32 -0.14 -7.41
CA GLY A 147 -77.38 0.81 -8.01
C GLY A 147 -76.21 1.18 -7.12
N ARG A 148 -75.15 0.36 -7.06
CA ARG A 148 -73.90 0.71 -6.37
C ARG A 148 -72.78 1.09 -7.33
N LYS A 149 -72.61 2.40 -7.53
CA LYS A 149 -71.33 2.98 -7.97
C LYS A 149 -70.29 2.67 -6.89
N GLU A 150 -69.25 1.91 -7.24
CA GLU A 150 -68.09 1.77 -6.36
C GLU A 150 -67.42 3.14 -6.18
N SER A 151 -67.47 3.67 -4.96
CA SER A 151 -66.82 4.92 -4.62
C SER A 151 -65.32 4.69 -4.50
N ALA A 152 -64.54 5.47 -5.27
CA ALA A 152 -63.08 5.51 -5.10
C ALA A 152 -62.73 5.76 -3.62
N PRO A 153 -61.70 5.09 -3.06
CA PRO A 153 -61.46 5.07 -1.63
C PRO A 153 -61.09 6.46 -1.09
N GLY A 154 -62.09 7.17 -0.59
CA GLY A 154 -61.93 8.52 -0.04
C GLY A 154 -60.89 8.55 1.09
N ALA A 155 -60.28 9.72 1.31
CA ALA A 155 -59.05 9.86 2.11
C ALA A 155 -59.08 9.20 3.51
N ARG A 156 -60.25 9.04 4.14
CA ARG A 156 -60.42 8.27 5.38
C ARG A 156 -60.03 6.79 5.23
N GLY A 157 -60.43 6.12 4.15
CA GLY A 157 -60.09 4.71 3.89
C GLY A 157 -58.58 4.51 3.68
N ALA A 158 -57.94 5.46 2.98
CA ALA A 158 -56.48 5.49 2.84
C ALA A 158 -55.78 5.76 4.19
N ALA A 159 -56.23 6.75 4.95
CA ALA A 159 -55.69 7.07 6.28
C ALA A 159 -55.84 5.90 7.27
N GLU A 160 -56.98 5.18 7.26
CA GLU A 160 -57.15 3.97 8.05
C GLU A 160 -56.29 2.80 7.54
N ALA A 161 -56.09 2.64 6.23
CA ALA A 161 -55.19 1.62 5.69
C ALA A 161 -53.75 1.87 6.15
N THR A 162 -53.28 3.12 6.06
CA THR A 162 -51.99 3.56 6.60
C THR A 162 -51.92 3.39 8.11
N GLY A 163 -52.97 3.76 8.86
CA GLY A 163 -53.04 3.55 10.32
C GLY A 163 -52.99 2.07 10.72
N ARG A 164 -53.72 1.20 10.01
CA ARG A 164 -53.66 -0.27 10.18
C ARG A 164 -52.28 -0.83 9.80
N TRP A 165 -51.61 -0.27 8.80
CA TRP A 165 -50.26 -0.65 8.40
C TRP A 165 -49.21 -0.22 9.44
N LEU A 166 -49.25 1.03 9.90
CA LEU A 166 -48.42 1.55 11.00
C LEU A 166 -48.63 0.77 12.30
N LEU A 167 -49.87 0.41 12.65
CA LEU A 167 -50.16 -0.44 13.81
C LEU A 167 -49.64 -1.87 13.68
N ARG A 168 -49.58 -2.43 12.46
CA ARG A 168 -48.91 -3.72 12.21
C ARG A 168 -47.39 -3.59 12.36
N LEU A 169 -46.80 -2.55 11.76
CA LEU A 169 -45.38 -2.26 11.81
C LEU A 169 -44.90 -2.00 13.25
N ALA A 170 -45.65 -1.22 14.04
CA ALA A 170 -45.35 -0.96 15.44
C ALA A 170 -45.50 -2.19 16.34
N ARG A 171 -46.40 -3.13 16.00
CA ARG A 171 -46.55 -4.40 16.74
C ARG A 171 -45.49 -5.44 16.38
N ARG A 172 -45.04 -5.46 15.12
CA ARG A 172 -43.98 -6.36 14.61
C ARG A 172 -43.11 -5.61 13.57
N PRO A 173 -42.10 -4.83 14.01
CA PRO A 173 -41.18 -4.10 13.12
C PRO A 173 -40.09 -4.99 12.51
N TYR A 174 -40.25 -6.31 12.61
CA TYR A 174 -39.31 -7.32 12.14
C TYR A 174 -40.07 -8.47 11.46
N TRP A 175 -39.49 -9.02 10.40
CA TRP A 175 -40.10 -10.12 9.64
C TRP A 175 -39.79 -11.48 10.30
N GLU A 176 -40.80 -12.16 10.82
CA GLU A 176 -40.63 -13.52 11.38
C GLU A 176 -40.74 -14.63 10.31
N ARG A 177 -40.27 -15.82 10.69
CA ARG A 177 -39.99 -16.94 9.77
C ARG A 177 -41.28 -17.56 9.21
N PRO A 178 -41.45 -17.67 7.88
CA PRO A 178 -42.49 -18.51 7.31
C PRO A 178 -42.16 -20.01 7.44
N ARG A 179 -40.91 -20.39 7.10
CA ARG A 179 -40.37 -21.77 7.21
C ARG A 179 -38.86 -21.73 7.50
N SER A 180 -38.31 -22.81 8.04
CA SER A 180 -36.89 -22.92 8.43
C SER A 180 -35.90 -22.93 7.25
N SER A 181 -36.37 -23.27 6.05
CA SER A 181 -35.57 -23.44 4.82
C SER A 181 -35.04 -22.14 4.21
N TRP A 182 -35.65 -20.99 4.49
CA TRP A 182 -35.19 -19.69 3.98
C TRP A 182 -33.97 -19.21 4.78
N LEU A 183 -32.76 -19.51 4.29
CA LEU A 183 -31.51 -18.97 4.86
C LEU A 183 -31.12 -17.60 4.29
N VAL A 184 -31.31 -17.35 2.98
CA VAL A 184 -30.97 -16.06 2.33
C VAL A 184 -31.71 -14.90 3.01
N ARG A 185 -33.04 -15.00 3.07
CA ARG A 185 -33.95 -13.90 3.42
C ARG A 185 -34.28 -13.85 4.92
N ARG A 186 -33.32 -14.15 5.79
CA ARG A 186 -33.48 -14.00 7.24
C ARG A 186 -33.42 -12.51 7.62
N TRP A 187 -34.39 -12.07 8.42
CA TRP A 187 -34.31 -10.78 9.09
C TRP A 187 -33.07 -10.73 9.99
N PRO A 188 -32.41 -9.57 10.16
CA PRO A 188 -31.29 -9.42 11.08
C PRO A 188 -31.61 -9.86 12.52
N ASP A 189 -30.57 -10.25 13.26
CA ASP A 189 -30.66 -10.48 14.70
C ASP A 189 -30.38 -9.18 15.44
N LEU A 190 -31.17 -8.80 16.44
CA LEU A 190 -31.02 -7.48 17.09
C LEU A 190 -29.65 -7.32 17.77
N THR A 191 -29.13 -8.38 18.37
CA THR A 191 -27.78 -8.37 18.97
C THR A 191 -26.70 -8.28 17.89
N ALA A 192 -26.88 -8.94 16.75
CA ALA A 192 -25.98 -8.81 15.61
C ALA A 192 -26.00 -7.38 15.02
N SER A 193 -27.18 -6.76 14.90
CA SER A 193 -27.30 -5.37 14.47
C SER A 193 -26.66 -4.38 15.45
N LEU A 194 -26.88 -4.53 16.76
CA LEU A 194 -26.26 -3.67 17.78
C LEU A 194 -24.72 -3.75 17.77
N VAL A 195 -24.17 -4.97 17.71
CA VAL A 195 -22.70 -5.16 17.67
C VAL A 195 -22.14 -4.73 16.30
N ALA A 196 -22.89 -4.85 15.20
CA ALA A 196 -22.50 -4.26 13.91
C ALA A 196 -22.44 -2.73 13.96
N THR A 197 -23.40 -2.05 14.59
CA THR A 197 -23.34 -0.59 14.81
C THR A 197 -22.15 -0.19 15.69
N PHE A 198 -21.82 -1.00 16.70
CA PHE A 198 -20.64 -0.77 17.53
C PHE A 198 -19.33 -0.95 16.76
N PHE A 199 -19.17 -2.00 15.95
CA PHE A 199 -17.97 -2.15 15.10
C PHE A 199 -17.89 -1.13 13.96
N PHE A 200 -19.03 -0.65 13.46
CA PHE A 200 -19.07 0.52 12.57
C PHE A 200 -18.54 1.77 13.29
N TRP A 201 -18.87 1.98 14.57
CA TRP A 201 -18.27 3.06 15.37
C TRP A 201 -16.75 2.96 15.42
N LEU A 202 -16.22 1.79 15.77
CA LEU A 202 -14.78 1.58 15.89
C LEU A 202 -14.05 1.77 14.55
N SER A 203 -14.71 1.57 13.40
CA SER A 203 -14.09 1.91 12.10
C SER A 203 -13.87 3.40 11.89
N LEU A 204 -14.72 4.23 12.49
CA LEU A 204 -14.79 5.69 12.32
C LEU A 204 -13.80 6.45 13.22
N THR A 205 -13.05 5.75 14.07
CA THR A 205 -11.91 6.33 14.79
C THR A 205 -10.83 6.79 13.79
N PRO A 206 -9.95 7.73 14.18
CA PRO A 206 -8.76 8.01 13.40
C PRO A 206 -7.82 6.80 13.38
N SER A 207 -6.81 6.93 12.54
CA SER A 207 -5.80 5.93 12.20
C SER A 207 -4.57 6.71 11.70
N LEU A 208 -3.54 6.01 11.22
CA LEU A 208 -2.27 6.62 10.83
C LEU A 208 -2.40 7.70 9.75
N VAL A 209 -3.28 7.54 8.74
CA VAL A 209 -3.41 8.52 7.64
C VAL A 209 -4.84 8.99 7.33
N PRO A 210 -5.03 10.23 6.83
CA PRO A 210 -6.34 10.77 6.42
C PRO A 210 -7.02 10.05 5.24
N ARG A 211 -7.84 9.05 5.53
CA ARG A 211 -8.55 8.26 4.51
C ARG A 211 -9.54 9.06 3.63
N PRO A 212 -9.68 8.71 2.33
CA PRO A 212 -10.82 9.08 1.50
C PRO A 212 -12.12 8.39 1.93
N TRP A 213 -13.26 9.03 1.63
CA TRP A 213 -14.60 8.60 2.08
C TRP A 213 -14.99 7.18 1.64
N TYR A 214 -14.55 6.74 0.47
CA TYR A 214 -14.92 5.42 -0.07
C TYR A 214 -14.15 4.30 0.63
N TYR A 215 -12.84 4.48 0.86
CA TYR A 215 -12.03 3.56 1.68
C TYR A 215 -12.54 3.48 3.13
N GLN A 216 -12.83 4.63 3.76
CA GLN A 216 -13.44 4.66 5.09
C GLN A 216 -14.80 3.93 5.12
N GLY A 217 -15.57 3.98 4.02
CA GLY A 217 -16.79 3.20 3.82
C GLY A 217 -16.55 1.70 3.66
N VAL A 218 -15.47 1.27 3.01
CA VAL A 218 -15.10 -0.15 2.90
C VAL A 218 -14.74 -0.72 4.27
N ILE A 219 -13.87 -0.04 5.03
CA ILE A 219 -13.50 -0.45 6.40
C ILE A 219 -14.76 -0.58 7.27
N GLY A 220 -15.62 0.44 7.29
CA GLY A 220 -16.86 0.43 8.07
C GLY A 220 -17.84 -0.68 7.69
N GLY A 221 -17.81 -1.17 6.44
CA GLY A 221 -18.56 -2.35 6.04
C GLY A 221 -17.95 -3.68 6.50
N ILE A 222 -16.61 -3.80 6.44
CA ILE A 222 -15.86 -4.98 6.88
C ILE A 222 -15.98 -5.15 8.41
N THR A 223 -15.69 -4.11 9.19
CA THR A 223 -15.78 -4.16 10.65
C THR A 223 -17.21 -4.44 11.10
N ALA A 224 -18.21 -3.78 10.51
CA ALA A 224 -19.62 -4.04 10.82
C ALA A 224 -20.03 -5.48 10.50
N ALA A 225 -19.44 -6.12 9.49
CA ALA A 225 -19.68 -7.53 9.18
C ALA A 225 -19.05 -8.47 10.23
N ILE A 226 -17.85 -8.15 10.73
CA ILE A 226 -17.21 -8.84 11.86
C ILE A 226 -18.07 -8.69 13.12
N GLY A 227 -18.48 -7.47 13.46
CA GLY A 227 -19.37 -7.19 14.59
C GLY A 227 -20.73 -7.88 14.46
N TYR A 228 -21.31 -7.95 13.26
CA TYR A 228 -22.52 -8.74 13.00
C TYR A 228 -22.29 -10.24 13.26
N GLY A 229 -21.15 -10.78 12.82
CA GLY A 229 -20.75 -12.17 13.07
C GLY A 229 -20.66 -12.48 14.56
N LEU A 230 -19.94 -11.65 15.31
CA LEU A 230 -19.76 -11.76 16.76
C LEU A 230 -21.10 -11.62 17.52
N GLY A 231 -21.91 -10.60 17.20
CA GLY A 231 -23.24 -10.43 17.81
C GLY A 231 -24.21 -11.57 17.47
N ALA A 232 -24.11 -12.16 16.27
CA ALA A 232 -24.87 -13.36 15.91
C ALA A 232 -24.40 -14.61 16.67
N LEU A 233 -23.10 -14.74 16.94
CA LEU A 233 -22.52 -15.81 17.76
C LEU A 233 -22.97 -15.70 19.22
N ILE A 234 -22.83 -14.52 19.83
CA ILE A 234 -23.31 -14.21 21.19
C ILE A 234 -24.80 -14.53 21.32
N SER A 235 -25.62 -14.08 20.36
CA SER A 235 -27.06 -14.35 20.31
C SER A 235 -27.38 -15.84 20.11
N TRP A 236 -26.53 -16.61 19.43
CA TRP A 236 -26.65 -18.07 19.34
C TRP A 236 -26.30 -18.76 20.67
N ILE A 237 -25.20 -18.40 21.32
CA ILE A 237 -24.79 -18.93 22.64
C ILE A 237 -25.87 -18.66 23.69
N TYR A 238 -26.37 -17.42 23.77
CA TYR A 238 -27.46 -17.03 24.68
C TYR A 238 -28.72 -17.90 24.49
N ARG A 239 -29.07 -18.22 23.25
CA ARG A 239 -30.21 -19.12 22.93
C ARG A 239 -29.94 -20.59 23.20
N LEU A 240 -28.67 -21.00 23.28
CA LEU A 240 -28.29 -22.35 23.67
C LEU A 240 -28.39 -22.55 25.18
N THR A 241 -27.90 -21.58 25.96
CA THR A 241 -27.85 -21.65 27.43
C THR A 241 -29.16 -21.24 28.11
N LEU A 242 -29.78 -20.11 27.72
CA LEU A 242 -30.97 -19.55 28.37
C LEU A 242 -32.28 -19.87 27.64
N ARG A 243 -32.41 -21.10 27.11
CA ARG A 243 -33.61 -21.60 26.38
C ARG A 243 -34.97 -21.31 27.03
N ARG A 244 -35.02 -21.18 28.37
CA ARG A 244 -36.26 -20.92 29.14
C ARG A 244 -36.56 -19.43 29.40
N ARG A 245 -35.72 -18.47 28.98
CA ARG A 245 -35.90 -17.02 29.22
C ARG A 245 -35.93 -16.18 27.95
N VAL A 246 -36.53 -16.68 26.86
CA VAL A 246 -36.68 -15.90 25.61
C VAL A 246 -37.62 -14.70 25.84
N PRO A 247 -37.19 -13.44 25.56
CA PRO A 247 -38.05 -12.28 25.77
C PRO A 247 -39.31 -12.30 24.91
N GLY A 248 -40.47 -12.00 25.51
CA GLY A 248 -41.76 -12.00 24.83
C GLY A 248 -41.85 -10.99 23.68
N GLU A 249 -42.71 -11.26 22.69
CA GLU A 249 -42.82 -10.46 21.45
C GLU A 249 -42.93 -8.95 21.68
N ARG A 250 -43.73 -8.52 22.67
CA ARG A 250 -43.92 -7.10 23.00
C ARG A 250 -42.62 -6.40 23.40
N PHE A 251 -41.71 -7.10 24.09
CA PHE A 251 -40.39 -6.57 24.45
C PHE A 251 -39.49 -6.51 23.22
N ARG A 252 -39.45 -7.59 22.42
CA ARG A 252 -38.68 -7.64 21.16
C ARG A 252 -39.12 -6.55 20.17
N ALA A 253 -40.42 -6.28 20.05
CA ALA A 253 -40.96 -5.23 19.19
C ALA A 253 -40.58 -3.83 19.68
N ARG A 254 -40.68 -3.56 20.98
CA ARG A 254 -40.21 -2.29 21.57
C ARG A 254 -38.71 -2.08 21.35
N ALA A 255 -37.88 -3.10 21.63
CA ALA A 255 -36.44 -3.01 21.44
C ALA A 255 -36.05 -2.74 19.97
N TRP A 256 -36.72 -3.37 19.00
CA TRP A 256 -36.54 -3.07 17.58
C TRP A 256 -37.00 -1.65 17.19
N LEU A 257 -38.15 -1.18 17.70
CA LEU A 257 -38.58 0.20 17.46
C LEU A 257 -37.59 1.22 18.03
N THR A 258 -37.14 1.02 19.28
CA THR A 258 -36.14 1.88 19.92
C THR A 258 -34.83 1.90 19.15
N TYR A 259 -34.33 0.74 18.70
CA TYR A 259 -33.13 0.66 17.86
C TYR A 259 -33.32 1.42 16.52
N LEU A 260 -34.41 1.17 15.80
CA LEU A 260 -34.67 1.82 14.50
C LEU A 260 -34.90 3.34 14.62
N LEU A 261 -35.41 3.81 15.75
CA LEU A 261 -35.62 5.24 16.03
C LEU A 261 -34.33 5.96 16.42
N LEU A 262 -33.45 5.30 17.20
CA LEU A 262 -32.20 5.91 17.69
C LEU A 262 -31.02 5.75 16.73
N LEU A 263 -31.00 4.71 15.89
CA LEU A 263 -29.89 4.43 14.97
C LEU A 263 -29.51 5.62 14.06
N PRO A 264 -30.44 6.38 13.44
CA PRO A 264 -30.08 7.51 12.59
C PRO A 264 -29.38 8.63 13.37
N TRP A 265 -29.83 8.90 14.60
CA TRP A 265 -29.24 9.91 15.49
C TRP A 265 -27.86 9.48 15.99
N ALA A 266 -27.70 8.22 16.37
CA ALA A 266 -26.41 7.66 16.74
C ALA A 266 -25.42 7.81 15.57
N VAL A 267 -25.76 7.28 14.38
CA VAL A 267 -24.92 7.35 13.19
C VAL A 267 -24.55 8.80 12.82
N ALA A 268 -25.49 9.75 12.92
CA ALA A 268 -25.21 11.16 12.67
C ALA A 268 -24.19 11.76 13.66
N LEU A 269 -24.33 11.47 14.97
CA LEU A 269 -23.39 11.91 16.00
C LEU A 269 -22.00 11.29 15.82
N MET A 270 -21.95 9.99 15.53
CA MET A 270 -20.70 9.22 15.34
C MET A 270 -19.93 9.68 14.10
N LEU A 271 -20.65 9.99 13.01
CA LEU A 271 -20.06 10.60 11.81
C LEU A 271 -19.62 12.04 12.04
N GLY A 272 -20.30 12.79 12.90
CA GLY A 272 -19.87 14.13 13.32
C GLY A 272 -18.52 14.10 14.02
N GLN A 273 -18.40 13.28 15.07
CA GLN A 273 -17.17 13.08 15.82
C GLN A 273 -16.02 12.53 14.96
N SER A 274 -16.32 11.58 14.07
CA SER A 274 -15.35 11.08 13.09
C SER A 274 -14.84 12.20 12.17
N ALA A 275 -15.71 13.12 11.75
CA ALA A 275 -15.32 14.26 10.94
C ALA A 275 -14.53 15.32 11.73
N ASP A 276 -14.69 15.43 13.06
CA ASP A 276 -13.81 16.23 13.92
C ASP A 276 -12.40 15.60 13.99
N MET A 277 -12.32 14.31 14.32
CA MET A 277 -11.06 13.55 14.37
C MET A 277 -10.31 13.54 13.01
N GLN A 278 -11.05 13.44 11.90
CA GLN A 278 -10.50 13.52 10.54
C GLN A 278 -10.14 14.95 10.09
N ARG A 279 -10.55 16.00 10.82
CA ARG A 279 -10.02 17.36 10.66
C ARG A 279 -8.71 17.53 11.43
N GLU A 280 -8.65 17.06 12.66
CA GLU A 280 -7.44 17.11 13.49
C GLU A 280 -6.28 16.35 12.84
N LEU A 281 -6.48 15.08 12.47
CA LEU A 281 -5.46 14.28 11.78
C LEU A 281 -4.99 14.91 10.45
N ARG A 282 -5.88 15.63 9.74
CA ARG A 282 -5.49 16.38 8.54
C ARG A 282 -4.67 17.62 8.86
N GLN A 283 -4.97 18.33 9.94
CA GLN A 283 -4.17 19.47 10.39
C GLN A 283 -2.76 19.05 10.84
N LEU A 284 -2.62 17.89 11.49
CA LEU A 284 -1.32 17.30 11.86
C LEU A 284 -0.46 16.95 10.63
N GLN A 285 -1.09 16.56 9.51
CA GLN A 285 -0.40 16.17 8.26
C GLN A 285 -0.54 17.22 7.14
N GLY A 286 -0.67 18.50 7.50
CA GLY A 286 -0.68 19.63 6.54
C GLY A 286 -1.82 19.64 5.50
N MET A 287 -2.85 18.80 5.64
CA MET A 287 -3.88 18.59 4.64
C MET A 287 -5.09 19.55 4.77
N PRO A 288 -5.73 19.93 3.64
CA PRO A 288 -6.94 20.75 3.65
C PRO A 288 -8.17 20.00 4.22
N PRO A 289 -9.12 20.71 4.86
CA PRO A 289 -10.28 20.09 5.51
C PRO A 289 -11.29 19.48 4.53
N THR A 290 -11.92 18.37 4.92
CA THR A 290 -12.87 17.62 4.09
C THR A 290 -14.27 18.22 4.03
N LEU A 291 -14.94 18.13 2.88
CA LEU A 291 -16.37 18.43 2.74
C LEU A 291 -17.26 17.49 3.57
N THR A 292 -18.36 18.01 4.09
CA THR A 292 -19.26 17.33 5.06
C THR A 292 -20.13 16.21 4.47
N TRP A 293 -20.50 16.29 3.18
CA TRP A 293 -21.35 15.31 2.48
C TRP A 293 -20.78 13.88 2.50
N HIS A 294 -19.45 13.77 2.52
CA HIS A 294 -18.72 12.49 2.55
C HIS A 294 -19.19 11.54 3.67
N SER A 295 -19.60 12.09 4.81
CA SER A 295 -20.15 11.34 5.95
C SER A 295 -21.32 10.44 5.57
N MET A 296 -22.24 10.90 4.71
CA MET A 296 -23.38 10.09 4.27
C MET A 296 -22.96 9.01 3.28
N MET A 297 -21.95 9.28 2.45
CA MET A 297 -21.41 8.32 1.49
C MET A 297 -20.62 7.20 2.19
N ILE A 298 -19.90 7.50 3.29
CA ILE A 298 -19.27 6.50 4.17
C ILE A 298 -20.32 5.51 4.69
N ALA A 299 -21.43 6.00 5.25
CA ALA A 299 -22.48 5.14 5.79
C ALA A 299 -23.18 4.30 4.70
N LEU A 300 -23.43 4.87 3.51
CA LEU A 300 -24.04 4.16 2.38
C LEU A 300 -23.12 3.07 1.83
N MET A 301 -21.82 3.36 1.68
CA MET A 301 -20.80 2.40 1.25
C MET A 301 -20.65 1.27 2.29
N SER A 302 -20.56 1.62 3.58
CA SER A 302 -20.46 0.65 4.68
C SER A 302 -21.65 -0.30 4.71
N LEU A 303 -22.87 0.22 4.57
CA LEU A 303 -24.08 -0.59 4.49
C LEU A 303 -24.10 -1.50 3.26
N THR A 304 -23.57 -1.04 2.13
CA THR A 304 -23.50 -1.80 0.88
C THR A 304 -22.49 -2.95 0.98
N VAL A 305 -21.27 -2.68 1.49
CA VAL A 305 -20.22 -3.68 1.73
C VAL A 305 -20.67 -4.69 2.80
N LEU A 306 -21.27 -4.23 3.91
CA LEU A 306 -21.89 -5.10 4.92
C LEU A 306 -22.96 -6.01 4.30
N ALA A 307 -23.85 -5.48 3.46
CA ALA A 307 -24.89 -6.26 2.80
C ALA A 307 -24.30 -7.33 1.87
N LEU A 308 -23.26 -6.99 1.10
CA LEU A 308 -22.54 -7.91 0.20
C LEU A 308 -21.86 -9.04 0.99
N LEU A 309 -21.09 -8.71 2.02
CA LEU A 309 -20.42 -9.70 2.89
C LEU A 309 -21.43 -10.61 3.59
N LEU A 310 -22.57 -10.07 4.03
CA LEU A 310 -23.66 -10.88 4.59
C LEU A 310 -24.37 -11.76 3.56
N VAL A 311 -24.44 -11.36 2.28
CA VAL A 311 -24.93 -12.24 1.20
C VAL A 311 -23.94 -13.38 0.97
N VAL A 312 -22.64 -13.10 0.84
CA VAL A 312 -21.59 -14.13 0.67
C VAL A 312 -21.61 -15.13 1.83
N ALA A 313 -21.60 -14.66 3.09
CA ALA A 313 -21.66 -15.52 4.27
C ALA A 313 -22.95 -16.35 4.36
N ARG A 314 -24.09 -15.82 3.89
CA ARG A 314 -25.37 -16.58 3.81
C ARG A 314 -25.33 -17.63 2.71
N THR A 315 -24.69 -17.34 1.56
CA THR A 315 -24.50 -18.27 0.45
C THR A 315 -23.57 -19.42 0.83
N ILE A 316 -22.44 -19.15 1.48
CA ILE A 316 -21.56 -20.19 2.04
C ILE A 316 -22.36 -21.07 3.01
N ARG A 317 -23.08 -20.47 3.97
CA ARG A 317 -23.90 -21.23 4.93
C ARG A 317 -25.02 -22.05 4.30
N LEU A 318 -25.53 -21.64 3.14
CA LEU A 318 -26.47 -22.40 2.33
C LEU A 318 -25.81 -23.61 1.67
N PHE A 319 -24.61 -23.42 1.11
CA PHE A 319 -23.78 -24.49 0.54
C PHE A 319 -23.42 -25.54 1.61
N THR A 320 -22.89 -25.13 2.77
CA THR A 320 -22.65 -26.01 3.93
C THR A 320 -23.91 -26.78 4.32
N GLY A 321 -25.06 -26.11 4.33
CA GLY A 321 -26.36 -26.69 4.67
C GLY A 321 -26.94 -27.64 3.61
N LEU A 322 -26.60 -27.47 2.34
CA LEU A 322 -26.87 -28.42 1.26
C LEU A 322 -25.97 -29.65 1.39
N LEU A 323 -24.67 -29.42 1.55
CA LEU A 323 -23.64 -30.46 1.70
C LEU A 323 -23.95 -31.37 2.89
N THR A 324 -24.29 -30.79 4.04
CA THR A 324 -24.77 -31.51 5.23
C THR A 324 -25.96 -32.42 4.93
N ARG A 325 -26.94 -31.98 4.12
CA ARG A 325 -28.12 -32.80 3.78
C ARG A 325 -27.78 -33.96 2.84
N LEU A 326 -26.87 -33.73 1.90
CA LEU A 326 -26.38 -34.78 0.99
C LEU A 326 -25.61 -35.84 1.78
N LEU A 327 -24.71 -35.43 2.68
CA LEU A 327 -23.95 -36.33 3.56
C LEU A 327 -24.84 -37.09 4.55
N ASN A 328 -25.93 -36.47 5.04
CA ASN A 328 -26.93 -37.13 5.90
C ASN A 328 -27.71 -38.27 5.20
N ARG A 329 -27.53 -38.49 3.89
CA ARG A 329 -28.00 -39.71 3.21
C ARG A 329 -27.14 -40.93 3.54
N PHE A 330 -25.88 -40.73 3.95
CA PHE A 330 -24.87 -41.77 4.11
C PHE A 330 -24.34 -41.90 5.55
N VAL A 331 -24.30 -40.82 6.32
CA VAL A 331 -23.79 -40.81 7.72
C VAL A 331 -24.78 -40.16 8.69
N PRO A 332 -24.76 -40.52 10.00
CA PRO A 332 -25.65 -39.94 11.01
C PRO A 332 -25.52 -38.41 11.12
N TRP A 333 -26.61 -37.73 11.47
CA TRP A 333 -26.72 -36.26 11.45
C TRP A 333 -25.56 -35.48 12.10
N PRO A 334 -25.03 -35.85 13.30
CA PRO A 334 -23.88 -35.15 13.88
C PRO A 334 -22.62 -35.25 13.01
N VAL A 335 -22.38 -36.43 12.42
CA VAL A 335 -21.24 -36.68 11.51
C VAL A 335 -21.46 -35.93 10.19
N ALA A 336 -22.69 -35.91 9.66
CA ALA A 336 -23.05 -35.16 8.46
C ALA A 336 -22.85 -33.64 8.64
N VAL A 337 -23.12 -33.10 9.83
CA VAL A 337 -22.85 -31.69 10.18
C VAL A 337 -21.35 -31.44 10.31
N ALA A 338 -20.61 -32.31 10.99
CA ALA A 338 -19.16 -32.14 11.17
C ALA A 338 -18.41 -32.23 9.84
N LEU A 339 -18.67 -33.27 9.04
CA LEU A 339 -18.07 -33.47 7.72
C LEU A 339 -18.56 -32.43 6.71
N GLY A 340 -19.84 -32.03 6.77
CA GLY A 340 -20.39 -30.97 5.92
C GLY A 340 -19.81 -29.60 6.24
N LEU A 341 -19.48 -29.32 7.50
CA LEU A 341 -18.73 -28.12 7.90
C LEU A 341 -17.27 -28.21 7.44
N ALA A 342 -16.55 -29.27 7.81
CA ALA A 342 -15.14 -29.45 7.45
C ALA A 342 -14.92 -29.38 5.94
N MET A 343 -15.70 -30.13 5.15
CA MET A 343 -15.60 -30.13 3.69
C MET A 343 -16.05 -28.79 3.08
N SER A 344 -17.01 -28.07 3.68
CA SER A 344 -17.34 -26.70 3.27
C SER A 344 -16.24 -25.69 3.61
N THR A 345 -15.53 -25.86 4.72
CA THR A 345 -14.37 -25.02 5.08
C THR A 345 -13.21 -25.30 4.15
N VAL A 346 -12.89 -26.58 3.87
CA VAL A 346 -11.85 -26.96 2.90
C VAL A 346 -12.18 -26.43 1.50
N ILE A 347 -13.41 -26.63 1.01
CA ILE A 347 -13.83 -26.10 -0.31
C ILE A 347 -13.81 -24.57 -0.36
N VAL A 348 -14.11 -23.87 0.73
CA VAL A 348 -14.01 -22.39 0.76
C VAL A 348 -12.56 -21.92 0.88
N VAL A 349 -11.73 -22.52 1.73
CA VAL A 349 -10.33 -22.09 1.90
C VAL A 349 -9.51 -22.42 0.65
N ILE A 350 -9.55 -23.66 0.16
CA ILE A 350 -8.85 -24.08 -1.06
C ILE A 350 -9.52 -23.46 -2.31
N GLY A 351 -10.84 -23.33 -2.36
CA GLY A 351 -11.51 -22.65 -3.47
C GLY A 351 -11.18 -21.15 -3.54
N THR A 352 -11.18 -20.45 -2.40
CA THR A 352 -10.82 -19.03 -2.36
C THR A 352 -9.32 -18.80 -2.53
N ARG A 353 -8.45 -19.74 -2.12
CA ARG A 353 -7.03 -19.72 -2.47
C ARG A 353 -6.84 -20.07 -3.95
N ASP A 354 -6.87 -21.36 -4.30
CA ASP A 354 -6.47 -21.87 -5.61
C ASP A 354 -7.28 -21.29 -6.78
N VAL A 355 -8.56 -20.92 -6.61
CA VAL A 355 -9.44 -20.48 -7.72
C VAL A 355 -9.72 -18.98 -7.70
N VAL A 356 -9.88 -18.35 -6.53
CA VAL A 356 -10.16 -16.91 -6.45
C VAL A 356 -8.89 -16.09 -6.28
N TRP A 357 -7.92 -16.55 -5.47
CA TRP A 357 -6.64 -15.87 -5.29
C TRP A 357 -5.68 -16.27 -6.41
N ASP A 358 -5.17 -17.50 -6.43
CA ASP A 358 -4.06 -17.92 -7.30
C ASP A 358 -4.42 -17.81 -8.79
N ARG A 359 -5.46 -18.53 -9.25
CA ARG A 359 -5.92 -18.49 -10.66
C ARG A 359 -6.88 -17.34 -10.99
N GLY A 360 -7.39 -16.65 -9.97
CA GLY A 360 -8.48 -15.66 -10.14
C GLY A 360 -8.01 -14.21 -10.06
N ILE A 361 -7.11 -13.91 -9.12
CA ILE A 361 -6.57 -12.57 -8.86
C ILE A 361 -5.10 -12.52 -9.28
N LEU A 362 -4.25 -13.45 -8.83
CA LEU A 362 -2.81 -13.44 -9.15
C LEU A 362 -2.57 -13.74 -10.63
N GLU A 363 -3.05 -14.85 -11.21
CA GLU A 363 -2.88 -15.17 -12.65
C GLU A 363 -3.42 -14.07 -13.58
N VAL A 364 -4.44 -13.33 -13.15
CA VAL A 364 -5.01 -12.20 -13.91
C VAL A 364 -4.20 -10.92 -13.71
N ALA A 365 -3.80 -10.61 -12.48
CA ALA A 365 -2.95 -9.46 -12.16
C ALA A 365 -1.57 -9.60 -12.79
N ASP A 366 -0.97 -10.79 -12.74
CA ASP A 366 0.31 -11.15 -13.36
C ASP A 366 0.25 -10.99 -14.89
N ARG A 367 -0.79 -11.51 -15.55
CA ARG A 367 -1.00 -11.27 -16.99
C ARG A 367 -1.17 -9.79 -17.33
N ILE A 368 -1.87 -9.02 -16.50
CA ILE A 368 -2.05 -7.57 -16.70
C ILE A 368 -0.73 -6.84 -16.42
N ALA A 369 0.03 -7.25 -15.42
CA ALA A 369 1.29 -6.66 -15.01
C ALA A 369 2.40 -6.96 -16.02
N ALA A 370 2.57 -8.19 -16.49
CA ALA A 370 3.47 -8.55 -17.58
C ALA A 370 3.06 -7.89 -18.93
N ALA A 371 1.77 -7.65 -19.17
CA ALA A 371 1.32 -6.86 -20.32
C ALA A 371 1.62 -5.37 -20.16
N LYS A 372 1.54 -4.82 -18.94
CA LYS A 372 1.98 -3.46 -18.60
C LYS A 372 3.50 -3.34 -18.68
N ASP A 373 4.24 -4.37 -18.26
CA ASP A 373 5.69 -4.43 -18.25
C ASP A 373 6.29 -4.35 -19.67
N ARG A 374 5.66 -5.01 -20.64
CA ARG A 374 6.03 -4.89 -22.06
C ARG A 374 5.74 -3.50 -22.66
N SER A 375 5.05 -2.60 -21.94
CA SER A 375 4.77 -1.24 -22.41
C SER A 375 5.82 -0.22 -21.94
N THR A 376 5.91 0.90 -22.64
CA THR A 376 6.74 2.05 -22.26
C THR A 376 5.84 3.18 -21.75
N ASP A 377 6.25 3.88 -20.69
CA ASP A 377 5.45 4.99 -20.14
C ASP A 377 5.44 6.20 -21.10
N PRO A 378 4.33 6.96 -21.22
CA PRO A 378 4.25 8.06 -22.20
C PRO A 378 5.31 9.14 -21.97
N GLY A 379 6.11 9.41 -23.01
CA GLY A 379 7.23 10.36 -22.95
C GLY A 379 8.59 9.72 -22.69
N VAL A 380 8.62 8.47 -22.18
CA VAL A 380 9.86 7.70 -22.04
C VAL A 380 10.31 7.22 -23.42
N MET A 381 11.54 7.57 -23.79
CA MET A 381 12.18 7.20 -25.05
C MET A 381 13.38 6.30 -24.79
N ARG A 382 13.76 5.47 -25.77
CA ARG A 382 14.99 4.67 -25.69
C ARG A 382 16.21 5.59 -25.61
N PRO A 383 17.10 5.46 -24.61
CA PRO A 383 18.32 6.26 -24.53
C PRO A 383 19.30 5.87 -25.64
N TYR A 384 20.11 6.85 -26.07
CA TYR A 384 21.23 6.65 -26.99
C TYR A 384 22.60 6.83 -26.31
N SER A 385 22.64 7.20 -25.02
CA SER A 385 23.89 7.22 -24.26
C SER A 385 24.36 5.77 -24.03
N PRO A 386 25.64 5.45 -24.31
CA PRO A 386 26.17 4.10 -24.08
C PRO A 386 26.25 3.76 -22.58
N LEU A 387 26.19 4.74 -21.68
CA LEU A 387 26.32 4.58 -20.23
C LEU A 387 25.04 4.04 -19.55
N VAL A 388 23.99 3.74 -20.32
CA VAL A 388 22.67 3.36 -19.82
C VAL A 388 22.23 2.03 -20.43
N SER A 389 21.64 1.14 -19.64
CA SER A 389 21.10 -0.13 -20.13
C SER A 389 19.94 0.06 -21.11
N GLY A 390 19.79 -0.87 -22.05
CA GLY A 390 18.83 -0.75 -23.15
C GLY A 390 19.23 0.24 -24.25
N SER A 391 20.35 0.95 -24.15
CA SER A 391 20.98 1.68 -25.26
C SER A 391 21.35 0.76 -26.44
N PRO A 392 21.76 1.29 -27.62
CA PRO A 392 22.23 0.45 -28.72
C PRO A 392 23.45 -0.43 -28.37
N ASP A 393 24.27 0.03 -27.42
CA ASP A 393 25.54 -0.58 -27.03
C ASP A 393 25.43 -1.48 -25.78
N SER A 394 24.25 -1.50 -25.13
CA SER A 394 23.96 -2.31 -23.94
C SER A 394 23.93 -3.81 -24.24
N LEU A 395 24.41 -4.63 -23.29
CA LEU A 395 24.24 -6.08 -23.31
C LEU A 395 22.76 -6.50 -23.16
N ILE A 396 21.93 -5.60 -22.63
CA ILE A 396 20.54 -5.83 -22.27
C ILE A 396 19.66 -5.08 -23.28
N HIS A 397 18.80 -5.78 -24.02
CA HIS A 397 17.96 -5.11 -25.00
C HIS A 397 16.88 -4.25 -24.32
N TRP A 398 16.55 -3.11 -24.93
CA TRP A 398 15.52 -2.18 -24.48
C TRP A 398 14.17 -2.85 -24.19
N ASP A 399 13.81 -3.86 -24.98
CA ASP A 399 12.54 -4.56 -24.81
C ASP A 399 12.52 -5.49 -23.58
N ASP A 400 13.68 -5.98 -23.12
CA ASP A 400 13.82 -6.91 -21.99
C ASP A 400 13.93 -6.21 -20.62
N LEU A 401 14.16 -4.88 -20.61
CA LEU A 401 14.19 -4.03 -19.41
C LEU A 401 12.86 -3.97 -18.62
N GLY A 402 11.74 -4.38 -19.23
CA GLY A 402 10.42 -4.17 -18.66
C GLY A 402 10.02 -2.70 -18.52
N ASN A 403 8.86 -2.41 -17.93
CA ASN A 403 8.24 -1.08 -18.04
C ASN A 403 8.99 -0.05 -17.19
N LYS A 404 9.35 -0.44 -15.97
CA LYS A 404 10.02 0.47 -15.03
C LYS A 404 11.54 0.52 -15.25
N GLY A 405 12.15 -0.50 -15.82
CA GLY A 405 13.52 -0.42 -16.33
C GLY A 405 13.65 0.52 -17.53
N ARG A 406 12.70 0.46 -18.49
CA ARG A 406 12.64 1.45 -19.58
C ARG A 406 12.46 2.87 -19.06
N THR A 407 11.62 3.08 -18.05
CA THR A 407 11.47 4.40 -17.41
C THR A 407 12.77 4.83 -16.72
N PHE A 408 13.36 3.99 -15.86
CA PHE A 408 14.61 4.26 -15.15
C PHE A 408 15.78 4.62 -16.09
N ALA A 409 15.92 3.90 -17.22
CA ALA A 409 16.90 4.16 -18.26
C ALA A 409 16.55 5.41 -19.11
N GLY A 410 15.29 5.56 -19.52
CA GLY A 410 14.83 6.64 -20.40
C GLY A 410 14.61 7.99 -19.71
N THR A 411 14.72 8.07 -18.39
CA THR A 411 14.74 9.32 -17.61
C THR A 411 16.05 9.47 -16.81
N THR A 412 17.17 9.10 -17.43
CA THR A 412 18.53 9.41 -16.93
C THR A 412 18.83 10.91 -17.13
N LEU A 413 19.48 11.55 -16.16
CA LEU A 413 19.92 12.95 -16.29
C LEU A 413 20.98 13.09 -17.38
N SER A 414 21.05 14.28 -17.97
CA SER A 414 22.17 14.70 -18.83
C SER A 414 23.23 15.48 -18.06
N SER A 415 24.48 15.38 -18.48
CA SER A 415 25.57 16.27 -18.04
C SER A 415 25.21 17.76 -18.16
N ASP A 416 24.46 18.18 -19.18
CA ASP A 416 23.94 19.55 -19.31
C ASP A 416 22.99 19.93 -18.15
N GLU A 417 22.01 19.09 -17.80
CA GLU A 417 21.09 19.34 -16.67
C GLU A 417 21.83 19.43 -15.32
N ILE A 418 22.81 18.56 -15.10
CA ILE A 418 23.59 18.55 -13.87
C ILE A 418 24.49 19.80 -13.80
N SER A 419 25.14 20.16 -14.91
CA SER A 419 25.98 21.36 -15.02
C SER A 419 25.18 22.67 -14.82
N GLU A 420 23.91 22.73 -15.27
CA GLU A 420 23.03 23.87 -15.02
C GLU A 420 22.69 24.03 -13.52
N PHE A 421 22.61 22.92 -12.78
CA PHE A 421 22.36 22.95 -11.33
C PHE A 421 23.61 23.24 -10.49
N THR A 422 24.72 22.54 -10.76
CA THR A 422 25.98 22.66 -9.99
C THR A 422 26.72 23.95 -10.31
N GLY A 423 26.69 24.39 -11.58
CA GLY A 423 27.51 25.48 -12.11
C GLY A 423 28.92 25.06 -12.56
N GLU A 424 29.26 23.78 -12.45
CA GLU A 424 30.56 23.19 -12.82
C GLU A 424 30.37 22.07 -13.86
N PRO A 425 31.40 21.69 -14.65
CA PRO A 425 31.28 20.66 -15.68
C PRO A 425 30.96 19.28 -15.09
N ALA A 426 29.81 18.72 -15.45
CA ALA A 426 29.34 17.41 -14.99
C ALA A 426 29.61 16.27 -16.01
N LEU A 427 29.56 15.04 -15.55
CA LEU A 427 29.54 13.83 -16.38
C LEU A 427 28.10 13.36 -16.67
N ASP A 428 27.94 12.50 -17.67
CA ASP A 428 26.70 11.73 -17.84
C ASP A 428 26.70 10.58 -16.80
N PRO A 429 25.67 10.45 -15.94
CA PRO A 429 25.58 9.36 -14.99
C PRO A 429 25.27 8.02 -15.66
N ALA A 430 25.77 6.93 -15.08
CA ALA A 430 25.53 5.59 -15.59
C ALA A 430 24.37 4.91 -14.85
N ARG A 431 23.51 4.22 -15.60
CA ARG A 431 22.34 3.50 -15.04
C ARG A 431 22.24 2.08 -15.61
N VAL A 432 22.54 1.11 -14.75
CA VAL A 432 22.48 -0.32 -15.06
C VAL A 432 21.18 -0.92 -14.51
N TYR A 433 20.39 -1.54 -15.37
CA TYR A 433 19.12 -2.15 -14.99
C TYR A 433 18.95 -3.51 -15.66
N VAL A 434 18.89 -4.58 -14.86
CA VAL A 434 18.61 -5.92 -15.35
C VAL A 434 17.11 -6.22 -15.22
N GLY A 435 16.38 -6.16 -16.33
CA GLY A 435 14.97 -6.52 -16.38
C GLY A 435 14.75 -8.03 -16.24
N ARG A 436 13.60 -8.44 -15.67
CA ARG A 436 13.35 -9.85 -15.32
C ARG A 436 13.30 -10.79 -16.55
N ALA A 437 13.16 -10.25 -17.76
CA ALA A 437 13.18 -11.03 -19.00
C ALA A 437 14.60 -11.32 -19.53
N ALA A 438 15.64 -10.67 -19.01
CA ALA A 438 17.01 -10.78 -19.51
C ALA A 438 17.81 -11.99 -18.98
N TYR A 439 17.22 -12.78 -18.06
CA TYR A 439 17.87 -13.91 -17.39
C TYR A 439 16.85 -14.98 -16.97
N ASP A 440 17.28 -16.23 -16.82
CA ASP A 440 16.46 -17.30 -16.23
C ASP A 440 16.66 -17.37 -14.70
N ASP A 441 17.90 -17.53 -14.22
CA ASP A 441 18.27 -17.57 -12.80
C ASP A 441 18.87 -16.24 -12.29
N TYR A 442 18.67 -15.93 -11.01
CA TYR A 442 19.14 -14.67 -10.38
C TYR A 442 20.67 -14.53 -10.39
N ALA A 443 21.41 -15.64 -10.39
CA ALA A 443 22.86 -15.63 -10.56
C ALA A 443 23.29 -15.15 -11.95
N ASP A 444 22.63 -15.64 -13.02
CA ASP A 444 22.88 -15.19 -14.40
C ASP A 444 22.56 -13.70 -14.57
N GLY A 445 21.47 -13.24 -13.94
CA GLY A 445 21.07 -11.83 -13.91
C GLY A 445 22.08 -10.94 -13.18
N ALA A 446 22.67 -11.43 -12.09
CA ALA A 446 23.74 -10.72 -11.38
C ALA A 446 25.07 -10.68 -12.17
N GLU A 447 25.47 -11.76 -12.86
CA GLU A 447 26.63 -11.73 -13.76
C GLU A 447 26.38 -10.80 -14.96
N LEU A 448 25.15 -10.74 -15.47
CA LEU A 448 24.76 -9.77 -16.50
C LEU A 448 24.82 -8.32 -16.00
N ALA A 449 24.42 -8.06 -14.74
CA ALA A 449 24.59 -6.74 -14.11
C ALA A 449 26.07 -6.34 -14.02
N VAL A 450 26.94 -7.25 -13.56
CA VAL A 450 28.39 -6.99 -13.42
C VAL A 450 29.05 -6.72 -14.77
N ARG A 451 28.76 -7.49 -15.82
CA ARG A 451 29.33 -7.25 -17.15
C ARG A 451 28.82 -5.95 -17.80
N GLU A 452 27.58 -5.56 -17.51
CA GLU A 452 27.03 -4.28 -17.95
C GLU A 452 27.61 -3.09 -17.14
N LEU A 453 27.94 -3.28 -15.85
CA LEU A 453 28.70 -2.33 -15.03
C LEU A 453 30.12 -2.11 -15.57
N GLU A 454 30.85 -3.19 -15.89
CA GLU A 454 32.17 -3.11 -16.52
C GLU A 454 32.10 -2.37 -17.87
N ARG A 455 31.06 -2.62 -18.67
CA ARG A 455 30.85 -1.97 -19.98
C ARG A 455 30.64 -0.45 -19.89
N VAL A 456 30.09 0.06 -18.78
CA VAL A 456 29.84 1.51 -18.59
C VAL A 456 30.93 2.22 -17.77
N GLY A 457 32.03 1.53 -17.43
CA GLY A 457 33.11 2.10 -16.60
C GLY A 457 32.67 2.37 -15.16
N ALA A 458 31.81 1.52 -14.61
CA ALA A 458 31.18 1.77 -13.31
C ALA A 458 32.15 1.73 -12.11
N PHE A 459 33.26 1.02 -12.27
CA PHE A 459 34.31 0.89 -11.27
C PHE A 459 35.34 2.03 -11.35
N ASP A 460 35.28 2.87 -12.38
CA ASP A 460 36.10 4.07 -12.57
C ASP A 460 35.40 5.37 -12.09
N ARG A 461 34.24 5.26 -11.41
CA ARG A 461 33.42 6.40 -10.95
C ARG A 461 33.71 6.80 -9.50
N GLU A 462 33.23 7.96 -9.06
CA GLU A 462 33.29 8.37 -7.64
C GLU A 462 32.33 7.55 -6.75
N VAL A 463 31.12 7.25 -7.24
CA VAL A 463 30.08 6.51 -6.49
C VAL A 463 29.47 5.36 -7.29
N LEU A 464 29.37 4.19 -6.66
CA LEU A 464 28.63 3.02 -7.15
C LEU A 464 27.51 2.67 -6.15
N ALA A 465 26.25 2.83 -6.55
CA ALA A 465 25.10 2.59 -5.68
C ALA A 465 24.26 1.39 -6.14
N ILE A 466 24.04 0.42 -5.25
CA ILE A 466 23.19 -0.75 -5.49
C ILE A 466 21.80 -0.51 -4.90
N THR A 467 20.75 -0.81 -5.64
CA THR A 467 19.37 -0.74 -5.13
C THR A 467 18.52 -1.95 -5.49
N GLY A 468 17.68 -2.39 -4.55
CA GLY A 468 16.63 -3.38 -4.81
C GLY A 468 15.42 -2.72 -5.48
N THR A 469 14.69 -3.46 -6.30
CA THR A 469 13.43 -2.96 -6.86
C THR A 469 12.25 -3.23 -5.93
N THR A 470 11.15 -2.49 -6.12
CA THR A 470 9.81 -3.01 -5.76
C THR A 470 9.38 -4.12 -6.73
N GLY A 471 8.26 -4.81 -6.46
CA GLY A 471 7.80 -5.95 -7.26
C GLY A 471 7.56 -5.69 -8.76
N THR A 472 7.31 -4.43 -9.15
CA THR A 472 7.14 -4.03 -10.56
C THR A 472 8.41 -3.50 -11.20
N GLY A 473 9.57 -3.68 -10.58
CA GLY A 473 10.83 -3.08 -11.04
C GLY A 473 10.97 -1.57 -10.76
N TRP A 474 10.06 -0.96 -9.97
CA TRP A 474 10.14 0.48 -9.71
C TRP A 474 11.18 0.81 -8.63
N VAL A 475 11.96 1.85 -8.90
CA VAL A 475 12.97 2.52 -8.07
C VAL A 475 12.59 4.00 -7.99
N ASN A 476 12.80 4.65 -6.83
CA ASN A 476 12.45 6.06 -6.64
C ASN A 476 13.45 7.00 -7.37
N PRO A 477 13.02 7.78 -8.38
CA PRO A 477 13.91 8.68 -9.11
C PRO A 477 14.46 9.81 -8.25
N THR A 478 13.74 10.29 -7.23
CA THR A 478 14.23 11.33 -6.30
C THR A 478 15.45 10.86 -5.52
N THR A 479 15.54 9.57 -5.18
CA THR A 479 16.70 9.02 -4.44
C THR A 479 17.92 8.82 -5.35
N VAL A 480 17.68 8.59 -6.64
CA VAL A 480 18.70 8.41 -7.70
C VAL A 480 19.24 9.76 -8.16
N GLU A 481 18.36 10.65 -8.61
CA GLU A 481 18.73 11.99 -9.10
C GLU A 481 19.42 12.82 -8.01
N ALA A 482 19.13 12.57 -6.73
CA ALA A 482 19.87 13.19 -5.62
C ALA A 482 21.38 12.85 -5.66
N LEU A 483 21.76 11.57 -5.79
CA LEU A 483 23.18 11.18 -5.93
C LEU A 483 23.80 11.75 -7.20
N GLU A 484 23.07 11.71 -8.33
CA GLU A 484 23.57 12.19 -9.61
C GLU A 484 23.84 13.70 -9.61
N PHE A 485 22.94 14.51 -9.03
CA PHE A 485 23.15 15.96 -8.87
C PHE A 485 24.22 16.30 -7.83
N MET A 486 24.35 15.50 -6.76
CA MET A 486 25.35 15.73 -5.70
C MET A 486 26.78 15.51 -6.21
N ASN A 487 27.05 14.36 -6.83
CA ASN A 487 28.39 13.96 -7.27
C ASN A 487 28.68 14.36 -8.73
N GLY A 488 28.08 15.44 -9.24
CA GLY A 488 28.37 15.97 -10.58
C GLY A 488 28.18 14.98 -11.75
N GLY A 489 27.27 14.01 -11.62
CA GLY A 489 27.08 12.92 -12.59
C GLY A 489 28.15 11.82 -12.53
N ASP A 490 29.11 11.88 -11.62
CA ASP A 490 30.14 10.86 -11.40
C ASP A 490 29.61 9.68 -10.57
N THR A 491 28.55 9.05 -11.09
CA THR A 491 27.81 7.99 -10.40
C THR A 491 27.47 6.84 -11.33
N THR A 492 27.39 5.64 -10.78
CA THR A 492 26.65 4.52 -11.36
C THR A 492 25.60 4.01 -10.39
N VAL A 493 24.37 3.81 -10.86
CA VAL A 493 23.32 3.12 -10.10
C VAL A 493 22.98 1.79 -10.76
N VAL A 494 22.96 0.71 -9.98
CA VAL A 494 22.65 -0.66 -10.44
C VAL A 494 21.45 -1.27 -9.72
N THR A 495 20.60 -1.96 -10.48
CA THR A 495 19.48 -2.73 -9.94
C THR A 495 19.11 -3.94 -10.80
N MET A 496 18.40 -4.90 -10.21
CA MET A 496 17.86 -6.08 -10.87
C MET A 496 16.40 -6.32 -10.47
N GLN A 497 15.51 -6.40 -11.47
CA GLN A 497 14.09 -6.66 -11.29
C GLN A 497 13.83 -8.16 -11.09
N TYR A 498 13.22 -8.54 -9.97
CA TYR A 498 12.98 -9.95 -9.61
C TYR A 498 11.60 -10.50 -10.01
N SER A 499 10.60 -9.63 -10.19
CA SER A 499 9.19 -9.96 -10.44
C SER A 499 8.56 -8.96 -11.41
N TYR A 500 7.30 -9.22 -11.78
CA TYR A 500 6.43 -8.27 -12.49
C TYR A 500 5.26 -7.79 -11.62
N LEU A 501 5.03 -8.41 -10.46
CA LEU A 501 3.80 -8.23 -9.70
C LEU A 501 3.67 -6.82 -9.09
N PRO A 502 2.44 -6.26 -9.01
CA PRO A 502 2.18 -5.05 -8.25
C PRO A 502 2.75 -5.13 -6.84
N SER A 503 3.33 -4.04 -6.32
CA SER A 503 4.04 -4.03 -5.03
C SER A 503 3.20 -4.56 -3.86
N TRP A 504 1.88 -4.32 -3.82
CA TRP A 504 0.98 -4.89 -2.81
C TRP A 504 0.88 -6.43 -2.85
N ALA A 505 1.09 -7.05 -4.02
CA ALA A 505 1.05 -8.49 -4.21
C ALA A 505 2.40 -9.11 -3.81
N SER A 506 3.52 -8.55 -4.27
CA SER A 506 4.86 -8.98 -3.84
C SER A 506 5.06 -8.81 -2.33
N PHE A 507 4.45 -7.80 -1.71
CA PHE A 507 4.40 -7.62 -0.25
C PHE A 507 3.73 -8.79 0.50
N MET A 508 2.88 -9.57 -0.16
CA MET A 508 2.22 -10.74 0.42
C MET A 508 2.77 -12.09 -0.08
N VAL A 509 3.48 -12.13 -1.21
CA VAL A 509 3.81 -13.38 -1.92
C VAL A 509 5.30 -13.54 -2.22
N ASP A 510 5.99 -12.50 -2.70
CA ASP A 510 7.32 -12.63 -3.35
C ASP A 510 8.51 -12.28 -2.43
N ARG A 511 8.28 -12.07 -1.13
CA ARG A 511 9.31 -11.54 -0.18
C ARG A 511 10.66 -12.29 -0.25
N ASN A 512 10.60 -13.61 -0.39
CA ASN A 512 11.77 -14.49 -0.47
C ASN A 512 12.58 -14.24 -1.76
N GLU A 513 11.90 -14.13 -2.90
CA GLU A 513 12.52 -13.95 -4.22
C GLU A 513 13.19 -12.58 -4.34
N ALA A 514 12.58 -11.54 -3.74
CA ALA A 514 13.16 -10.20 -3.66
C ALA A 514 14.52 -10.20 -2.93
N GLY A 515 14.60 -10.92 -1.81
CA GLY A 515 15.83 -11.09 -1.03
C GLY A 515 16.88 -11.90 -1.76
N ILE A 516 16.52 -13.03 -2.37
CA ILE A 516 17.45 -13.87 -3.15
C ILE A 516 18.05 -13.09 -4.33
N ALA A 517 17.21 -12.39 -5.11
CA ALA A 517 17.65 -11.61 -6.25
C ALA A 517 18.57 -10.45 -5.84
N THR A 518 18.22 -9.72 -4.78
CA THR A 518 19.01 -8.58 -4.31
C THR A 518 20.33 -9.03 -3.67
N ARG A 519 20.33 -10.16 -2.94
CA ARG A 519 21.55 -10.79 -2.43
C ARG A 519 22.49 -11.21 -3.56
N ALA A 520 22.00 -11.91 -4.58
CA ALA A 520 22.81 -12.31 -5.73
C ALA A 520 23.46 -11.11 -6.43
N LEU A 521 22.73 -9.99 -6.57
CA LEU A 521 23.27 -8.74 -7.12
C LEU A 521 24.34 -8.13 -6.21
N VAL A 522 24.07 -7.97 -4.91
CA VAL A 522 25.01 -7.38 -3.94
C VAL A 522 26.28 -8.21 -3.82
N ASP A 523 26.17 -9.54 -3.75
CA ASP A 523 27.32 -10.45 -3.68
C ASP A 523 28.18 -10.38 -4.94
N ALA A 524 27.58 -10.38 -6.13
CA ALA A 524 28.31 -10.31 -7.40
C ALA A 524 28.99 -8.94 -7.61
N VAL A 525 28.31 -7.84 -7.29
CA VAL A 525 28.88 -6.49 -7.42
C VAL A 525 29.99 -6.27 -6.39
N TYR A 526 29.79 -6.67 -5.13
CA TYR A 526 30.83 -6.59 -4.09
C TYR A 526 32.06 -7.43 -4.45
N ALA A 527 31.87 -8.67 -4.91
CA ALA A 527 32.98 -9.55 -5.31
C ALA A 527 33.74 -9.04 -6.55
N ARG A 528 33.14 -8.19 -7.39
CA ARG A 528 33.85 -7.48 -8.47
C ARG A 528 34.53 -6.19 -7.96
N TRP A 529 33.87 -5.42 -7.10
CA TRP A 529 34.39 -4.20 -6.48
C TRP A 529 35.64 -4.45 -5.63
N GLU A 530 35.68 -5.56 -4.88
CA GLU A 530 36.84 -5.93 -4.06
C GLU A 530 38.10 -6.26 -4.88
N GLN A 531 37.97 -6.46 -6.20
CA GLN A 531 39.12 -6.68 -7.08
C GLN A 531 39.86 -5.39 -7.48
N GLU A 532 39.23 -4.22 -7.30
CA GLU A 532 39.90 -2.94 -7.57
C GLU A 532 40.88 -2.55 -6.44
N PRO A 533 41.92 -1.75 -6.72
CA PRO A 533 42.85 -1.26 -5.71
C PRO A 533 42.12 -0.44 -4.63
N ALA A 534 42.49 -0.61 -3.37
CA ALA A 534 41.81 0.03 -2.24
C ALA A 534 41.92 1.56 -2.20
N GLU A 535 42.79 2.17 -3.02
CA GLU A 535 42.92 3.62 -3.19
C GLU A 535 42.11 4.16 -4.38
N ASP A 536 41.63 3.29 -5.27
CA ASP A 536 40.97 3.61 -6.55
C ASP A 536 39.49 3.14 -6.60
N ARG A 537 38.93 2.62 -5.49
CA ARG A 537 37.55 2.07 -5.44
C ARG A 537 36.49 3.18 -5.45
N PRO A 538 35.36 3.00 -6.16
CA PRO A 538 34.20 3.87 -6.02
C PRO A 538 33.58 3.70 -4.63
N THR A 539 33.00 4.75 -4.08
CA THR A 539 32.21 4.70 -2.84
C THR A 539 31.02 3.77 -3.02
N LEU A 540 30.93 2.68 -2.25
CA LEU A 540 29.95 1.63 -2.43
C LEU A 540 28.73 1.84 -1.52
N LEU A 541 27.66 2.39 -2.09
CA LEU A 541 26.43 2.73 -1.37
C LEU A 541 25.31 1.71 -1.64
N VAL A 542 24.38 1.56 -0.69
CA VAL A 542 23.14 0.78 -0.91
C VAL A 542 21.89 1.57 -0.54
N PHE A 543 20.79 1.38 -1.28
CA PHE A 543 19.52 2.02 -0.90
C PHE A 543 18.27 1.26 -1.33
N GLY A 544 17.15 1.55 -0.67
CA GLY A 544 15.84 1.03 -1.04
C GLY A 544 14.69 1.83 -0.45
N GLU A 545 13.54 1.77 -1.11
CA GLU A 545 12.25 2.26 -0.59
C GLU A 545 11.26 1.10 -0.44
N SER A 546 10.49 1.10 0.65
CA SER A 546 9.41 0.13 0.89
C SER A 546 9.95 -1.31 0.89
N LEU A 547 9.38 -2.20 0.07
CA LEU A 547 9.88 -3.55 -0.14
C LEU A 547 11.37 -3.65 -0.50
N ALA A 548 11.93 -2.65 -1.18
CA ALA A 548 13.35 -2.68 -1.53
C ALA A 548 14.26 -2.58 -0.30
N VAL A 549 13.79 -2.00 0.81
CA VAL A 549 14.52 -2.03 2.10
C VAL A 549 14.64 -3.46 2.61
N SER A 550 13.52 -4.18 2.70
CA SER A 550 13.53 -5.60 3.11
C SER A 550 14.39 -6.46 2.20
N ALA A 551 14.45 -6.15 0.89
CA ALA A 551 15.27 -6.87 -0.08
C ALA A 551 16.78 -6.57 0.07
N ILE A 552 17.14 -5.29 0.27
CA ILE A 552 18.52 -4.85 0.54
C ILE A 552 19.03 -5.37 1.88
N GLU A 553 18.25 -5.25 2.96
CA GLU A 553 18.64 -5.80 4.27
C GLU A 553 18.81 -7.33 4.22
N SER A 554 18.00 -8.03 3.41
CA SER A 554 18.16 -9.47 3.19
C SER A 554 19.41 -9.85 2.38
N ALA A 555 20.12 -8.89 1.76
CA ALA A 555 21.40 -9.17 1.10
C ALA A 555 22.54 -9.43 2.10
N PHE A 556 22.41 -8.94 3.34
CA PHE A 556 23.41 -9.03 4.38
C PHE A 556 23.01 -10.04 5.47
N ASP A 557 23.97 -10.46 6.29
CA ASP A 557 23.71 -11.34 7.45
C ASP A 557 23.32 -10.56 8.73
N GLY A 558 23.48 -9.22 8.74
CA GLY A 558 23.13 -8.33 9.85
C GLY A 558 23.69 -6.92 9.66
N LEU A 559 23.55 -6.03 10.67
CA LEU A 559 24.12 -4.67 10.61
C LEU A 559 25.64 -4.69 10.40
N ASP A 560 26.37 -5.54 11.14
CA ASP A 560 27.83 -5.60 11.07
C ASP A 560 28.33 -6.01 9.66
N ASP A 561 27.60 -6.87 8.95
CA ASP A 561 27.92 -7.27 7.57
C ASP A 561 27.64 -6.14 6.57
N LEU A 562 26.52 -5.41 6.75
CA LEU A 562 26.22 -4.20 5.98
C LEU A 562 27.29 -3.12 6.18
N LEU A 563 27.73 -2.88 7.42
CA LEU A 563 28.81 -1.93 7.74
C LEU A 563 30.20 -2.41 7.31
N ALA A 564 30.42 -3.72 7.13
CA ALA A 564 31.68 -4.25 6.61
C ALA A 564 31.76 -4.23 5.07
N ARG A 565 30.61 -4.12 4.38
CA ARG A 565 30.49 -4.31 2.92
C ARG A 565 29.97 -3.09 2.17
N THR A 566 29.68 -1.97 2.85
CA THR A 566 29.19 -0.73 2.23
C THR A 566 29.77 0.48 2.94
N ASP A 567 29.99 1.58 2.22
CA ASP A 567 30.43 2.87 2.78
C ASP A 567 29.24 3.68 3.35
N GLY A 568 28.01 3.30 2.99
CA GLY A 568 26.80 3.80 3.63
C GLY A 568 25.50 3.29 3.01
N ALA A 569 24.38 3.48 3.73
CA ALA A 569 23.07 2.98 3.34
C ALA A 569 21.91 3.95 3.60
N LEU A 570 20.98 4.06 2.64
CA LEU A 570 19.74 4.83 2.75
C LEU A 570 18.49 3.94 2.62
N LEU A 571 17.75 3.79 3.72
CA LEU A 571 16.65 2.84 3.83
C LEU A 571 15.34 3.58 4.15
N ILE A 572 14.40 3.59 3.20
CA ILE A 572 13.24 4.49 3.19
C ILE A 572 11.93 3.72 3.40
N GLY A 573 11.19 4.02 4.47
CA GLY A 573 9.92 3.35 4.80
C GLY A 573 10.02 1.83 4.98
N PRO A 574 10.92 1.33 5.85
CA PRO A 574 11.11 -0.12 6.11
C PRO A 574 9.81 -0.81 6.56
N PRO A 575 9.35 -1.88 5.90
CA PRO A 575 8.26 -2.71 6.42
C PRO A 575 8.59 -3.40 7.76
N ASP A 576 7.57 -3.67 8.59
CA ASP A 576 7.58 -4.42 9.88
C ASP A 576 8.34 -5.77 9.92
N PHE A 577 8.78 -6.27 8.76
CA PHE A 577 9.49 -7.55 8.60
C PHE A 577 10.87 -7.42 7.94
N SER A 578 11.37 -6.20 7.75
CA SER A 578 12.75 -5.92 7.30
C SER A 578 13.73 -6.38 8.40
N PRO A 579 14.67 -7.31 8.12
CA PRO A 579 15.34 -8.08 9.17
C PRO A 579 16.26 -7.24 10.07
N ILE A 580 17.07 -6.35 9.50
CA ILE A 580 17.98 -5.48 10.25
C ILE A 580 17.18 -4.39 10.95
N HIS A 581 16.22 -3.76 10.26
CA HIS A 581 15.32 -2.77 10.86
C HIS A 581 14.58 -3.33 12.10
N SER A 582 14.10 -4.56 12.03
CA SER A 582 13.41 -5.25 13.13
C SER A 582 14.35 -5.42 14.33
N GLU A 583 15.56 -5.93 14.09
CA GLU A 583 16.56 -6.16 15.14
C GLU A 583 16.98 -4.85 15.83
N LEU A 584 17.27 -3.80 15.06
CA LEU A 584 17.63 -2.47 15.57
C LEU A 584 16.49 -1.83 16.36
N THR A 585 15.24 -2.07 15.95
CA THR A 585 14.05 -1.56 16.62
C THR A 585 13.76 -2.32 17.93
N GLU A 586 14.00 -3.62 17.99
CA GLU A 586 13.88 -4.43 19.21
C GLU A 586 14.98 -4.11 20.23
N HIS A 587 16.23 -3.99 19.78
CA HIS A 587 17.42 -3.79 20.64
C HIS A 587 17.79 -2.32 20.91
N ARG A 588 16.90 -1.38 20.56
CA ARG A 588 17.10 0.07 20.71
C ARG A 588 17.38 0.52 22.15
N ASP A 589 18.09 1.64 22.28
CA ASP A 589 18.43 2.31 23.53
C ASP A 589 17.19 2.63 24.36
N ALA A 590 17.25 2.31 25.66
CA ALA A 590 16.14 2.40 26.58
C ALA A 590 15.58 3.83 26.70
N GLY A 591 14.31 4.00 26.35
CA GLY A 591 13.62 5.30 26.35
C GLY A 591 13.55 5.97 24.97
N SER A 592 14.17 5.40 23.94
CA SER A 592 13.88 5.79 22.55
C SER A 592 12.50 5.24 22.11
N PRO A 593 11.64 6.07 21.48
CA PRO A 593 10.32 5.63 21.03
C PRO A 593 10.45 4.80 19.75
N ILE A 594 9.58 3.79 19.59
CA ILE A 594 9.64 2.86 18.44
C ILE A 594 9.55 3.55 17.07
N TRP A 595 8.92 4.73 16.98
CA TRP A 595 8.80 5.49 15.73
C TRP A 595 10.05 6.28 15.34
N ARG A 596 11.00 6.48 16.26
CA ARG A 596 12.35 7.00 15.99
C ARG A 596 13.31 6.36 17.01
N PRO A 597 13.66 5.07 16.81
CA PRO A 597 14.54 4.35 17.71
C PRO A 597 15.95 4.98 17.63
N VAL A 598 16.72 4.81 18.71
CA VAL A 598 18.16 5.09 18.74
C VAL A 598 18.82 3.77 19.05
N TYR A 599 19.79 3.33 18.25
CA TYR A 599 20.50 2.08 18.47
C TYR A 599 21.98 2.39 18.72
N ASP A 600 22.53 1.90 19.83
CA ASP A 600 23.94 2.03 20.20
C ASP A 600 24.43 3.49 20.13
N GLN A 601 23.71 4.37 20.83
CA GLN A 601 23.93 5.83 20.85
C GLN A 601 23.88 6.50 19.46
N GLY A 602 23.32 5.84 18.44
CA GLY A 602 23.29 6.33 17.06
C GLY A 602 24.68 6.46 16.44
N ARG A 603 25.62 5.58 16.82
CA ARG A 603 27.04 5.62 16.38
C ARG A 603 27.19 5.47 14.87
N HIS A 604 26.42 4.58 14.24
CA HIS A 604 26.39 4.36 12.77
C HIS A 604 25.00 4.58 12.17
N VAL A 605 23.95 4.10 12.87
CA VAL A 605 22.56 4.13 12.38
C VAL A 605 21.79 5.29 12.99
N ARG A 606 21.08 6.08 12.16
CA ARG A 606 20.17 7.14 12.63
C ARG A 606 18.82 7.09 11.90
N PHE A 607 17.75 7.40 12.64
CA PHE A 607 16.37 7.38 12.17
C PHE A 607 15.81 8.81 12.10
N ALA A 608 15.16 9.17 10.99
CA ALA A 608 14.60 10.50 10.79
C ALA A 608 13.24 10.49 10.08
N GLN A 609 12.34 11.36 10.56
CA GLN A 609 11.18 11.84 9.81
C GLN A 609 11.43 13.24 9.25
N PHE A 610 12.15 14.07 10.01
CA PHE A 610 12.56 15.42 9.64
C PHE A 610 14.09 15.51 9.72
N PRO A 611 14.84 15.33 8.61
CA PRO A 611 16.30 15.15 8.64
C PRO A 611 17.05 16.19 9.48
N ASP A 612 16.79 17.49 9.26
CA ASP A 612 17.36 18.63 10.02
C ASP A 612 17.20 18.52 11.54
N LEU A 613 16.08 17.94 11.98
CA LEU A 613 15.68 17.90 13.39
C LEU A 613 16.07 16.58 14.05
N ASP A 614 16.21 15.50 13.29
CA ASP A 614 16.38 14.13 13.77
C ASP A 614 17.80 13.59 13.58
N LEU A 615 18.45 13.78 12.41
CA LEU A 615 19.81 13.26 12.16
C LEU A 615 20.90 13.85 13.08
N PRO A 616 20.80 15.11 13.56
CA PRO A 616 21.69 15.62 14.60
C PRO A 616 21.53 14.94 15.98
N ARG A 617 20.61 13.97 16.15
CA ARG A 617 20.38 13.24 17.40
C ARG A 617 21.02 11.84 17.37
N PRO A 618 21.42 11.29 18.53
CA PRO A 618 21.53 11.98 19.82
C PRO A 618 22.62 13.06 19.79
N HIS A 619 22.34 14.19 20.46
CA HIS A 619 23.18 15.38 20.36
C HIS A 619 24.51 15.21 21.12
N GLY A 620 25.63 15.39 20.43
CA GLY A 620 26.97 15.33 21.01
C GLY A 620 27.61 13.94 21.00
N GLU A 621 26.87 12.90 20.60
CA GLU A 621 27.43 11.57 20.32
C GLU A 621 28.04 11.54 18.90
N PRO A 622 29.16 10.82 18.69
CA PRO A 622 29.79 10.72 17.38
C PRO A 622 28.88 10.03 16.36
N TRP A 623 29.07 10.35 15.08
CA TRP A 623 28.49 9.61 13.96
C TRP A 623 29.64 9.12 13.07
N GLU A 624 30.04 7.89 13.35
CA GLU A 624 31.14 7.18 12.70
C GLU A 624 30.70 6.68 11.31
N TYR A 625 31.68 6.42 10.45
CA TYR A 625 31.46 5.83 9.12
C TYR A 625 31.78 4.32 9.19
N PRO A 626 31.12 3.46 8.38
CA PRO A 626 30.01 3.75 7.46
C PRO A 626 28.73 4.25 8.15
N ARG A 627 27.87 4.95 7.40
CA ARG A 627 26.65 5.58 7.93
C ARG A 627 25.37 4.98 7.34
N VAL A 628 24.39 4.72 8.19
CA VAL A 628 23.08 4.21 7.80
C VAL A 628 21.99 5.20 8.23
N VAL A 629 21.16 5.64 7.28
CA VAL A 629 19.98 6.46 7.56
C VAL A 629 18.72 5.71 7.23
N TYR A 630 17.84 5.58 8.24
CA TYR A 630 16.46 5.16 8.06
C TYR A 630 15.56 6.39 7.96
N LEU A 631 14.96 6.61 6.79
CA LEU A 631 13.87 7.57 6.64
C LEU A 631 12.55 6.88 7.01
N GLN A 632 11.93 7.32 8.11
CA GLN A 632 10.80 6.65 8.73
C GLN A 632 9.80 7.67 9.28
N ASN A 633 8.64 7.82 8.64
CA ASN A 633 7.57 8.69 9.13
C ASN A 633 6.76 7.97 10.21
N ALA A 634 6.46 8.64 11.32
CA ALA A 634 5.70 8.00 12.40
C ALA A 634 4.23 7.70 12.03
N SER A 635 3.69 8.34 10.98
CA SER A 635 2.39 8.02 10.38
C SER A 635 2.43 6.98 9.26
N ASP A 636 3.57 6.31 8.99
CA ASP A 636 3.68 5.37 7.87
C ASP A 636 3.01 4.00 8.16
N PRO A 637 1.88 3.65 7.52
CA PRO A 637 1.24 2.36 7.72
C PRO A 637 2.01 1.18 7.10
N VAL A 638 3.02 1.41 6.24
CA VAL A 638 3.85 0.32 5.70
C VAL A 638 4.84 -0.20 6.75
N VAL A 639 5.43 0.73 7.51
CA VAL A 639 6.30 0.43 8.66
C VAL A 639 5.51 -0.25 9.78
N TRP A 640 4.27 0.19 10.00
CA TRP A 640 3.47 -0.23 11.15
C TRP A 640 2.45 -1.36 10.89
N TRP A 641 2.38 -1.92 9.68
CA TRP A 641 1.46 -3.03 9.39
C TRP A 641 2.06 -4.36 9.82
N SER A 642 1.41 -5.00 10.80
CA SER A 642 1.75 -6.33 11.28
C SER A 642 0.51 -7.21 11.44
N PRO A 643 0.57 -8.53 11.18
CA PRO A 643 -0.49 -9.47 11.56
C PRO A 643 -0.85 -9.42 13.05
N ASN A 644 0.11 -9.04 13.91
CA ASN A 644 -0.05 -8.94 15.36
C ASN A 644 -1.13 -7.92 15.77
N LEU A 645 -1.40 -6.90 14.93
CA LEU A 645 -2.47 -5.91 15.11
C LEU A 645 -3.88 -6.52 15.26
N LEU A 646 -4.08 -7.78 14.86
CA LEU A 646 -5.31 -8.53 15.09
C LEU A 646 -5.59 -8.78 16.57
N PHE A 647 -4.53 -8.99 17.38
CA PHE A 647 -4.61 -9.59 18.71
C PHE A 647 -3.87 -8.80 19.80
N GLU A 648 -2.91 -7.95 19.44
CA GLU A 648 -2.04 -7.21 20.37
C GLU A 648 -2.04 -5.71 20.08
N ARG A 649 -1.94 -4.88 21.13
CA ARG A 649 -1.76 -3.43 20.99
C ARG A 649 -0.31 -3.15 20.58
N PRO A 650 -0.07 -2.51 19.43
CA PRO A 650 1.29 -2.20 18.97
C PRO A 650 1.95 -1.10 19.81
N GLU A 651 3.29 -1.09 19.81
CA GLU A 651 4.06 -0.16 20.64
C GLU A 651 4.05 1.29 20.12
N TRP A 652 3.77 1.53 18.83
CA TRP A 652 3.64 2.89 18.26
C TRP A 652 2.43 3.68 18.79
N LEU A 653 1.61 3.04 19.65
CA LEU A 653 0.56 3.67 20.44
C LEU A 653 0.99 4.02 21.87
N ASN A 654 2.25 3.83 22.25
CA ASN A 654 2.77 4.26 23.55
C ASN A 654 3.23 5.73 23.51
N GLU A 655 3.20 6.41 24.66
CA GLU A 655 3.74 7.77 24.76
C GLU A 655 5.28 7.76 24.83
N PRO A 656 5.98 8.68 24.17
CA PRO A 656 5.44 9.74 23.31
C PRO A 656 5.01 9.20 21.93
N LEU A 657 3.81 9.60 21.47
CA LEU A 657 3.33 9.29 20.13
C LEU A 657 4.18 10.00 19.04
N GLY A 658 4.03 9.54 17.80
CA GLY A 658 4.61 10.19 16.63
C GLY A 658 4.13 11.64 16.45
N PRO A 659 4.96 12.54 15.88
CA PRO A 659 4.64 13.97 15.76
C PRO A 659 3.40 14.27 14.90
N ASP A 660 3.01 13.34 14.03
CA ASP A 660 1.90 13.42 13.08
C ASP A 660 0.80 12.37 13.33
N VAL A 661 0.83 11.74 14.51
CA VAL A 661 -0.14 10.74 14.98
C VAL A 661 -1.05 11.40 16.02
N THR A 662 -2.36 11.49 15.73
CA THR A 662 -3.36 12.09 16.64
C THR A 662 -3.47 11.32 17.97
N THR A 663 -3.64 12.04 19.08
CA THR A 663 -3.89 11.46 20.41
C THR A 663 -5.27 10.77 20.53
N ALA A 664 -6.15 10.93 19.54
CA ALA A 664 -7.45 10.26 19.47
C ALA A 664 -7.40 8.87 18.82
N ILE A 665 -6.22 8.37 18.46
CA ILE A 665 -5.99 7.00 17.97
C ILE A 665 -5.97 6.00 19.15
N ASP A 666 -6.52 4.80 18.94
CA ASP A 666 -6.51 3.72 19.95
C ASP A 666 -6.59 2.35 19.24
N TRP A 667 -6.20 1.29 19.96
CA TRP A 667 -6.20 -0.07 19.42
C TRP A 667 -7.49 -0.82 19.71
N PHE A 668 -8.08 -1.40 18.66
CA PHE A 668 -9.25 -2.25 18.73
C PHE A 668 -8.99 -3.57 17.99
N PRO A 669 -9.08 -4.74 18.66
CA PRO A 669 -8.85 -6.05 18.06
C PRO A 669 -9.61 -6.24 16.74
N PHE A 670 -8.94 -6.81 15.74
CA PHE A 670 -9.38 -6.92 14.33
C PHE A 670 -9.62 -5.59 13.59
N VAL A 671 -10.08 -4.52 14.26
CA VAL A 671 -10.44 -3.25 13.63
C VAL A 671 -9.19 -2.48 13.23
N THR A 672 -8.21 -2.31 14.12
CA THR A 672 -6.96 -1.59 13.81
C THR A 672 -6.18 -2.28 12.69
N PHE A 673 -6.14 -3.62 12.67
CA PHE A 673 -5.57 -4.37 11.54
C PHE A 673 -6.21 -3.97 10.19
N TRP A 674 -7.56 -3.95 10.09
CA TRP A 674 -8.23 -3.55 8.84
C TRP A 674 -8.09 -2.06 8.53
N GLN A 675 -7.94 -1.20 9.54
CA GLN A 675 -7.63 0.21 9.37
C GLN A 675 -6.22 0.39 8.78
N THR A 676 -5.18 -0.17 9.40
CA THR A 676 -3.79 -0.09 8.89
C THR A 676 -3.64 -0.75 7.50
N THR A 677 -4.30 -1.88 7.26
CA THR A 677 -4.30 -2.56 5.94
C THR A 677 -4.82 -1.66 4.81
N VAL A 678 -5.86 -0.86 5.08
CA VAL A 678 -6.42 0.07 4.08
C VAL A 678 -5.64 1.39 4.06
N ASP A 679 -5.01 1.79 5.16
CA ASP A 679 -4.14 2.95 5.22
C ASP A 679 -2.89 2.78 4.35
N MET A 680 -2.30 1.58 4.27
CA MET A 680 -1.26 1.26 3.27
C MET A 680 -1.73 1.65 1.87
N ALA A 681 -2.93 1.24 1.46
CA ALA A 681 -3.52 1.53 0.14
C ALA A 681 -3.86 3.02 -0.12
N VAL A 682 -3.58 3.93 0.83
CA VAL A 682 -3.72 5.40 0.67
C VAL A 682 -2.52 6.19 1.21
N SER A 683 -1.45 5.54 1.65
CA SER A 683 -0.31 6.16 2.35
C SER A 683 0.43 7.22 1.53
N TYR A 684 0.59 6.99 0.22
CA TYR A 684 1.10 7.97 -0.76
C TYR A 684 0.16 9.18 -0.99
N GLY A 685 -1.03 9.19 -0.38
CA GLY A 685 -1.99 10.28 -0.47
C GLY A 685 -1.72 11.47 0.47
N SER A 686 -0.93 11.27 1.53
CA SER A 686 -0.46 12.37 2.39
C SER A 686 0.68 13.15 1.71
N PRO A 687 0.89 14.44 2.06
CA PRO A 687 2.10 15.16 1.67
C PRO A 687 3.32 14.59 2.42
N ALA A 688 4.53 14.82 1.90
CA ALA A 688 5.74 14.51 2.66
C ALA A 688 5.92 15.51 3.83
N PRO A 689 6.57 15.12 4.95
CA PRO A 689 7.01 13.77 5.30
C PRO A 689 5.95 13.04 6.16
N HIS A 690 4.83 12.62 5.56
CA HIS A 690 3.74 11.91 6.25
C HIS A 690 3.23 10.71 5.43
N GLY A 691 2.67 9.70 6.09
CA GLY A 691 2.34 8.43 5.46
C GLY A 691 3.59 7.77 4.86
N HIS A 692 3.46 7.18 3.67
CA HIS A 692 4.59 6.58 2.94
C HIS A 692 5.15 7.57 1.91
N ARG A 693 5.25 8.87 2.27
CA ARG A 693 5.81 9.93 1.44
C ARG A 693 7.00 10.58 2.13
N TYR A 694 8.15 10.52 1.46
CA TYR A 694 9.42 11.04 1.98
C TYR A 694 9.89 12.30 1.24
N GLY A 695 9.35 12.59 0.05
CA GLY A 695 9.60 13.84 -0.66
C GLY A 695 11.08 14.05 -0.99
N SER A 696 11.58 15.23 -0.66
CA SER A 696 12.96 15.70 -0.84
C SER A 696 13.96 15.15 0.20
N ASN A 697 13.49 14.59 1.33
CA ASN A 697 14.32 14.06 2.42
C ASN A 697 15.49 13.12 2.01
N PRO A 698 15.45 12.34 0.89
CA PRO A 698 16.61 11.57 0.44
C PRO A 698 17.86 12.40 0.17
N VAL A 699 17.72 13.69 -0.18
CA VAL A 699 18.86 14.61 -0.36
C VAL A 699 19.61 14.82 0.96
N ASP A 700 18.90 15.19 2.03
CA ASP A 700 19.49 15.45 3.34
C ASP A 700 20.06 14.17 3.95
N ALA A 701 19.43 13.03 3.67
CA ALA A 701 19.93 11.72 4.07
C ALA A 701 21.23 11.36 3.34
N TRP A 702 21.33 11.57 2.03
CA TRP A 702 22.59 11.36 1.30
C TRP A 702 23.68 12.35 1.74
N ALA A 703 23.35 13.63 1.94
CA ALA A 703 24.28 14.63 2.47
C ALA A 703 24.77 14.31 3.90
N ALA A 704 24.02 13.50 4.65
CA ALA A 704 24.45 12.98 5.95
C ALA A 704 25.27 11.67 5.84
N ILE A 705 24.97 10.81 4.87
CA ILE A 705 25.68 9.53 4.65
C ILE A 705 27.03 9.76 3.98
N ALA A 706 27.05 10.34 2.78
CA ALA A 706 28.20 10.51 1.91
C ALA A 706 28.11 11.86 1.16
N PRO A 707 28.41 12.99 1.85
CA PRO A 707 28.46 14.30 1.20
C PRO A 707 29.68 14.42 0.29
N PRO A 708 29.52 14.91 -0.97
CA PRO A 708 30.63 15.30 -1.82
C PRO A 708 31.52 16.38 -1.19
N ASP A 709 32.75 16.49 -1.68
CA ASP A 709 33.74 17.42 -1.11
C ASP A 709 33.28 18.89 -1.29
N GLY A 710 33.03 19.56 -0.16
CA GLY A 710 32.50 20.94 -0.13
C GLY A 710 30.98 21.09 -0.21
N TRP A 711 30.19 20.01 -0.28
CA TRP A 711 28.73 20.05 -0.32
C TRP A 711 28.13 20.74 0.93
N THR A 712 27.08 21.57 0.75
CA THR A 712 26.49 22.37 1.84
C THR A 712 25.01 22.09 2.10
N ALA A 713 24.53 22.50 3.28
CA ALA A 713 23.09 22.49 3.60
C ALA A 713 22.28 23.36 2.62
N THR A 714 22.82 24.48 2.13
CA THR A 714 22.14 25.33 1.13
C THR A 714 22.04 24.65 -0.23
N ASP A 715 23.00 23.79 -0.59
CA ASP A 715 22.91 23.00 -1.83
C ASP A 715 21.92 21.84 -1.68
N SER A 716 21.79 21.30 -0.46
CA SER A 716 20.74 20.34 -0.09
C SER A 716 19.35 20.97 -0.20
N GLU A 717 19.13 22.17 0.37
CA GLU A 717 17.90 22.96 0.21
C GLU A 717 17.57 23.23 -1.27
N ARG A 718 18.57 23.65 -2.06
CA ARG A 718 18.41 23.91 -3.51
C ARG A 718 18.02 22.65 -4.29
N LEU A 719 18.66 21.53 -4.00
CA LEU A 719 18.42 20.25 -4.68
C LEU A 719 17.06 19.65 -4.29
N GLY A 720 16.68 19.70 -3.01
CA GLY A 720 15.37 19.28 -2.54
C GLY A 720 14.23 20.02 -3.27
N TRP A 721 14.36 21.34 -3.42
CA TRP A 721 13.38 22.15 -4.16
C TRP A 721 13.33 21.82 -5.66
N LEU A 722 14.49 21.55 -6.30
CA LEU A 722 14.54 21.11 -7.69
C LEU A 722 13.84 19.76 -7.88
N LEU A 723 14.10 18.79 -7.00
CA LEU A 723 13.51 17.45 -7.11
C LEU A 723 11.99 17.46 -6.82
N GLU A 724 11.50 18.34 -5.95
CA GLU A 724 10.05 18.58 -5.77
C GLU A 724 9.37 19.16 -7.02
N ILE A 725 10.10 19.88 -7.87
CA ILE A 725 9.59 20.40 -9.15
C ILE A 725 9.66 19.34 -10.26
N ARG A 726 10.74 18.53 -10.30
CA ARG A 726 10.90 17.43 -11.27
C ARG A 726 9.91 16.29 -10.99
N HIS A 727 9.69 15.96 -9.72
CA HIS A 727 8.83 14.86 -9.25
C HIS A 727 7.66 15.37 -8.38
N PRO A 728 6.75 16.20 -8.94
CA PRO A 728 5.75 16.90 -8.16
C PRO A 728 4.74 15.94 -7.49
N PRO A 729 4.20 16.24 -6.29
CA PRO A 729 3.34 15.33 -5.50
C PRO A 729 2.05 14.82 -6.19
N ARG A 730 2.18 13.81 -7.06
CA ARG A 730 1.07 13.14 -7.75
C ARG A 730 0.08 12.55 -6.74
N HIS A 731 -1.21 12.65 -7.03
CA HIS A 731 -2.27 12.05 -6.20
C HIS A 731 -2.59 10.64 -6.72
N GLY A 732 -2.04 9.61 -6.08
CA GLY A 732 -2.27 8.22 -6.48
C GLY A 732 -1.25 7.25 -5.91
N TRP A 733 -1.46 5.95 -6.16
CA TRP A 733 -0.65 4.84 -5.65
C TRP A 733 0.34 4.30 -6.72
N ALA A 734 0.95 5.21 -7.48
CA ALA A 734 1.90 4.90 -8.55
C ALA A 734 2.83 6.09 -8.82
N GLY A 735 4.10 5.80 -9.12
CA GLY A 735 5.05 6.69 -9.79
C GLY A 735 4.82 6.71 -11.29
#